data_AF-A0A945ZBI1-F1
#
_entry.id   AF-A0A945ZBI1-F1
#
_cell.length_a   1.000
_cell.length_b   1.000
_cell.length_c   1.000
_cell.angle_alpha   90.00
_cell.angle_beta   90.00
_cell.angle_gamma   90.00
#
_symmetry.space_group_name_H-M   'P 1'
#
loop_
_entity.id
_entity.type
_entity.pdbx_description
1 polymer ?
#
loop_
_entity_poly.entity_id
_entity_poly.type
_entity_poly.pdbx_seq_one_letter_code
_entity_poly.pdbx_strand_id
1 'polypeptide(L)'
;IADFEDGDVIELSDLPLTQSMVSVSQAGGVTTIEIDSDGDGIADASFQLTGNFEAGSLLVGGDGNIHYVPPVSITGTAAEDSIVGTALNDTLSGVAGDDTVIGLGGTDIIDGGAGDDVISGGAGADDLTGGTGHDTFTGTLADFDGDVIGDFQEGDVIEVSNVALTQAAVTVNGTGGVTTISIDSDGDGITDASFQLTGNYETGSIVVGGDGNIHYVPPVSITGTAGEDSIVGTALNDTLSGVAGDDILIGLGGTDIIDGGAGDDILSGGSGADDLTGGSGNDTFTGTLAQFDGDAIADFQEGDVIEVTDVALTPAALTVSEAGGITTVAIDSNGDGVANASFQLTGSYEAGSITVGGDGNIHYVPPVSITGTAGEDSIVGTALNDTLSGVAGDDTLIGLDGADIIDGGAGADLISGGAGSDDLTGGLGSDTFTGTLAQFDGDAIADFQEGDVIEVTDVALTPAALTVSEAGGITTVAIDSNGDGVADASFQLIGAFETGSIVVGADGGIHYVPAVSITGTDGDDLITGTALDDTLSGRGGNDTIIGLASADIIDGGSGDDLISGGLGADTLTGGDGSDTFAGTLAELDGSIFEDFDSSDEIRVSGATFGSSAVTVLPPVAGKTTITVDSNGDGIADATFVIDGEHYGLGVTVDGTDTILRISGPTVFDDDLTGTTGDDAINLLAGNDVYLGLSGNDAVVANDGNDYVDGGAGDDTLYGNQGNDTLIGDTGDDHLWGGQGDDLIFGGIGDDSMEGGVGNDTLRGGDGRDTVRGASGNDKIHGGGANDILLAGAGDDMVLGGAGDDILSGGSGNDTLLGRYDNDTLRGGEGDDFGHGGTGDDLLDGGLGDDTLYSGYGHDVLSGGDGHDFLIGGGGASTGSGKGSGSGKGSGSGKGSGSGKGSGSGKGSGSGKGHGSSNGVGHGSGHNTGKGHGSHQGSGSGKGSGSAVFDDYLDGGAGDDSLWGGLGDDILIGGDGDDGLFGGYDNDTLSGGLGNDTLLGKYDDDVLVGNDGSDELFGGQGNDALAGGAGDDILLGNKGNDTLDGGAGSNFLHGGSGDDVLIYADYGDGGAVQLYGGKGNDILQLDLTVGQLADAAVQKDLSDLDEWLHGGAKGTFEFSAFDLTVRDIEGYQLI
;
A
#
# COMPACT_ATOMS: atom_id res chain seq x y z
N ILE A 1 70.68 9.95 -73.42
CA ILE A 1 71.29 10.49 -72.18
C ILE A 1 70.40 10.01 -71.04
N ALA A 2 70.95 9.40 -70.00
CA ALA A 2 70.15 8.66 -69.01
C ALA A 2 70.03 9.35 -67.65
N ASP A 3 70.80 10.42 -67.43
CA ASP A 3 71.00 11.15 -66.18
C ASP A 3 70.99 12.67 -66.40
N PHE A 4 70.09 13.17 -67.27
CA PHE A 4 69.98 14.61 -67.52
C PHE A 4 69.12 15.25 -66.42
N GLU A 5 69.75 16.07 -65.56
CA GLU A 5 69.11 16.68 -64.38
C GLU A 5 69.20 18.22 -64.43
N ASP A 6 68.58 18.90 -63.45
CA ASP A 6 68.62 20.35 -63.35
C ASP A 6 70.07 20.87 -63.21
N GLY A 7 70.41 21.88 -64.02
CA GLY A 7 71.77 22.41 -64.17
C GLY A 7 72.66 21.71 -65.21
N ASP A 8 72.23 20.60 -65.82
CA ASP A 8 72.90 20.02 -67.00
C ASP A 8 72.50 20.76 -68.28
N VAL A 9 73.41 20.78 -69.27
CA VAL A 9 73.22 21.49 -70.55
C VAL A 9 73.61 20.60 -71.72
N ILE A 10 72.82 20.62 -72.78
CA ILE A 10 73.15 19.95 -74.05
C ILE A 10 73.58 21.00 -75.09
N GLU A 11 74.88 21.01 -75.38
CA GLU A 11 75.52 21.88 -76.37
C GLU A 11 75.81 21.12 -77.68
N LEU A 12 75.49 21.75 -78.82
CA LEU A 12 75.84 21.25 -80.15
C LEU A 12 76.89 22.18 -80.80
N SER A 13 78.05 21.62 -81.13
CA SER A 13 79.24 22.40 -81.52
C SER A 13 79.15 23.08 -82.89
N ASP A 14 78.21 22.66 -83.74
CA ASP A 14 78.24 22.98 -85.18
C ASP A 14 77.21 24.07 -85.57
N LEU A 15 76.25 24.41 -84.69
CA LEU A 15 75.29 25.52 -84.88
C LEU A 15 74.59 25.88 -83.55
N PRO A 16 74.43 27.17 -83.19
CA PRO A 16 73.59 27.56 -82.05
C PRO A 16 72.10 27.31 -82.35
N LEU A 17 71.41 26.63 -81.44
CA LEU A 17 69.99 26.32 -81.59
C LEU A 17 69.11 27.53 -81.28
N THR A 18 67.87 27.49 -81.77
CA THR A 18 66.76 28.35 -81.32
C THR A 18 65.59 27.47 -80.90
N GLN A 19 64.71 27.96 -80.02
CA GLN A 19 63.59 27.15 -79.50
C GLN A 19 62.73 26.54 -80.61
N SER A 20 62.49 27.26 -81.70
CA SER A 20 61.68 26.77 -82.82
C SER A 20 62.32 25.64 -83.62
N MET A 21 63.65 25.44 -83.49
CA MET A 21 64.37 24.34 -84.13
C MET A 21 64.29 23.05 -83.31
N VAL A 22 63.83 23.11 -82.07
CA VAL A 22 63.81 21.96 -81.16
C VAL A 22 62.37 21.55 -80.91
N SER A 23 62.06 20.29 -81.20
CA SER A 23 60.78 19.69 -80.84
C SER A 23 61.01 18.54 -79.86
N VAL A 24 60.14 18.47 -78.85
CA VAL A 24 60.23 17.48 -77.78
C VAL A 24 58.98 16.62 -77.82
N SER A 25 59.16 15.31 -77.83
CA SER A 25 58.06 14.35 -77.75
C SER A 25 58.39 13.28 -76.70
N GLN A 26 57.37 12.82 -75.98
CA GLN A 26 57.56 11.83 -74.91
C GLN A 26 56.71 10.59 -75.15
N ALA A 27 57.35 9.42 -75.03
CA ALA A 27 56.67 8.14 -75.13
C ALA A 27 57.40 7.08 -74.29
N GLY A 28 56.69 6.46 -73.34
CA GLY A 28 57.16 5.27 -72.62
C GLY A 28 58.36 5.50 -71.68
N GLY A 29 58.41 6.64 -70.97
CA GLY A 29 59.50 6.94 -70.01
C GLY A 29 60.77 7.50 -70.66
N VAL A 30 60.70 7.83 -71.95
CA VAL A 30 61.80 8.35 -72.75
C VAL A 30 61.32 9.62 -73.45
N THR A 31 62.10 10.68 -73.31
CA THR A 31 61.89 11.96 -73.97
C THR A 31 62.76 12.04 -75.20
N THR A 32 62.16 12.10 -76.39
CA THR A 32 62.86 12.26 -77.66
C THR A 32 62.92 13.74 -78.01
N ILE A 33 64.13 14.25 -78.20
CA ILE A 33 64.39 15.59 -78.70
C ILE A 33 64.78 15.48 -80.17
N GLU A 34 64.03 16.15 -81.02
CA GLU A 34 64.28 16.26 -82.44
C GLU A 34 64.69 17.70 -82.77
N ILE A 35 65.64 17.85 -83.69
CA ILE A 35 66.21 19.13 -84.09
C ILE A 35 66.04 19.27 -85.59
N ASP A 36 65.27 20.27 -85.99
CA ASP A 36 65.06 20.70 -87.36
C ASP A 36 65.78 22.05 -87.54
N SER A 37 66.99 22.00 -88.08
CA SER A 37 67.89 23.15 -88.12
C SER A 37 67.64 24.07 -89.31
N ASP A 38 66.94 23.61 -90.36
CA ASP A 38 66.56 24.43 -91.51
C ASP A 38 65.07 24.81 -91.56
N GLY A 39 64.26 24.28 -90.62
CA GLY A 39 62.88 24.68 -90.35
C GLY A 39 61.88 24.16 -91.39
N ASP A 40 62.21 23.09 -92.11
CA ASP A 40 61.36 22.52 -93.15
C ASP A 40 60.28 21.55 -92.63
N GLY A 41 60.29 21.28 -91.32
CA GLY A 41 59.38 20.40 -90.60
C GLY A 41 59.86 18.96 -90.49
N ILE A 42 61.08 18.62 -90.94
CA ILE A 42 61.69 17.30 -90.84
C ILE A 42 62.94 17.40 -89.96
N ALA A 43 63.04 16.53 -88.96
CA ALA A 43 64.20 16.54 -88.05
C ALA A 43 65.51 16.17 -88.78
N ASP A 44 66.48 17.08 -88.74
CA ASP A 44 67.87 16.85 -89.18
C ASP A 44 68.63 15.91 -88.24
N ALA A 45 68.34 16.00 -86.94
CA ALA A 45 68.94 15.16 -85.91
C ALA A 45 67.94 14.84 -84.80
N SER A 46 68.14 13.73 -84.10
CA SER A 46 67.40 13.44 -82.88
C SER A 46 68.23 12.63 -81.89
N PHE A 47 67.93 12.82 -80.60
CA PHE A 47 68.47 12.04 -79.51
C PHE A 47 67.44 11.90 -78.39
N GLN A 48 67.68 10.97 -77.48
CA GLN A 48 66.73 10.61 -76.43
C GLN A 48 67.29 10.82 -75.04
N LEU A 49 66.48 11.37 -74.14
CA LEU A 49 66.68 11.46 -72.70
C LEU A 49 65.84 10.38 -72.00
N THR A 50 66.39 9.71 -70.99
CA THR A 50 65.61 8.76 -70.15
C THR A 50 65.01 9.54 -68.98
N GLY A 51 63.69 9.48 -68.80
CA GLY A 51 62.94 10.36 -67.89
C GLY A 51 61.83 11.13 -68.61
N ASN A 52 60.79 11.50 -67.87
CA ASN A 52 59.71 12.37 -68.34
C ASN A 52 59.96 13.78 -67.81
N PHE A 53 59.97 14.75 -68.71
CA PHE A 53 60.14 16.18 -68.41
C PHE A 53 58.81 16.90 -68.69
N GLU A 54 58.43 17.93 -67.94
CA GLU A 54 57.18 18.63 -68.28
C GLU A 54 57.30 19.35 -69.63
N ALA A 55 56.20 19.41 -70.39
CA ALA A 55 56.23 20.06 -71.71
C ALA A 55 56.60 21.54 -71.54
N GLY A 56 57.63 22.01 -72.25
CA GLY A 56 58.16 23.38 -72.09
C GLY A 56 59.28 23.52 -71.06
N SER A 57 59.55 22.50 -70.23
CA SER A 57 60.66 22.53 -69.26
C SER A 57 62.05 22.37 -69.89
N LEU A 58 62.13 21.91 -71.15
CA LEU A 58 63.39 21.82 -71.91
C LEU A 58 63.46 22.98 -72.91
N LEU A 59 64.29 23.97 -72.57
CA LEU A 59 64.37 25.25 -73.28
C LEU A 59 65.76 25.48 -73.88
N VAL A 60 65.79 26.03 -75.08
CA VAL A 60 67.01 26.54 -75.69
C VAL A 60 67.30 27.91 -75.08
N GLY A 61 68.33 27.98 -74.25
CA GLY A 61 68.79 29.21 -73.61
C GLY A 61 69.33 30.21 -74.63
N GLY A 62 69.48 31.48 -74.21
CA GLY A 62 70.06 32.53 -75.07
C GLY A 62 71.51 32.30 -75.50
N ASP A 63 72.17 31.28 -74.93
CA ASP A 63 73.47 30.75 -75.34
C ASP A 63 73.40 29.74 -76.50
N GLY A 64 72.19 29.35 -76.92
CA GLY A 64 71.92 28.42 -78.02
C GLY A 64 71.97 26.95 -77.62
N ASN A 65 71.99 26.63 -76.33
CA ASN A 65 72.03 25.27 -75.78
C ASN A 65 70.70 24.87 -75.14
N ILE A 66 70.40 23.57 -75.02
CA ILE A 66 69.19 23.09 -74.35
C ILE A 66 69.44 22.93 -72.84
N HIS A 67 68.63 23.58 -72.02
CA HIS A 67 68.60 23.57 -70.56
C HIS A 67 67.29 22.93 -70.06
N TYR A 68 67.32 22.35 -68.87
CA TYR A 68 66.12 21.91 -68.15
C TYR A 68 65.76 22.94 -67.06
N VAL A 69 64.51 23.41 -67.03
CA VAL A 69 63.95 24.33 -66.02
C VAL A 69 62.68 23.69 -65.43
N PRO A 70 62.67 23.25 -64.16
CA PRO A 70 61.50 22.63 -63.53
C PRO A 70 60.50 23.68 -63.01
N PRO A 71 59.23 23.29 -62.76
CA PRO A 71 58.26 24.12 -62.03
C PRO A 71 58.76 24.46 -60.62
N VAL A 72 58.27 25.57 -60.07
CA VAL A 72 58.69 26.11 -58.78
C VAL A 72 57.61 25.96 -57.71
N SER A 73 58.06 25.73 -56.48
CA SER A 73 57.24 25.86 -55.28
C SER A 73 57.87 26.90 -54.38
N ILE A 74 57.22 28.06 -54.26
CA ILE A 74 57.73 29.22 -53.53
C ILE A 74 56.77 29.55 -52.39
N THR A 75 57.31 29.61 -51.19
CA THR A 75 56.58 30.11 -50.01
C THR A 75 57.28 31.36 -49.51
N GLY A 76 56.51 32.44 -49.37
CA GLY A 76 56.90 33.73 -48.84
C GLY A 76 57.24 33.70 -47.36
N THR A 77 57.41 34.89 -46.82
CA THR A 77 57.69 35.19 -45.43
C THR A 77 56.51 35.93 -44.81
N ALA A 78 56.55 36.16 -43.50
CA ALA A 78 55.48 36.90 -42.82
C ALA A 78 55.57 38.44 -43.00
N ALA A 79 56.07 38.92 -44.14
CA ALA A 79 56.16 40.33 -44.51
C ALA A 79 55.79 40.47 -46.00
N GLU A 80 55.41 41.68 -46.42
CA GLU A 80 55.08 41.98 -47.83
C GLU A 80 56.14 41.42 -48.80
N ASP A 81 55.73 40.43 -49.57
CA ASP A 81 56.53 39.69 -50.52
C ASP A 81 56.03 39.89 -51.94
N SER A 82 56.97 39.82 -52.90
CA SER A 82 56.65 39.83 -54.32
C SER A 82 57.15 38.51 -54.92
N ILE A 83 56.18 37.63 -55.17
CA ILE A 83 56.42 36.26 -55.62
C ILE A 83 55.98 36.17 -57.07
N VAL A 84 56.88 35.69 -57.93
CA VAL A 84 56.60 35.48 -59.35
C VAL A 84 57.02 34.06 -59.72
N GLY A 85 56.08 33.31 -60.29
CA GLY A 85 56.28 31.98 -60.83
C GLY A 85 57.00 31.97 -62.18
N THR A 86 56.79 30.89 -62.89
CA THR A 86 57.33 30.54 -64.19
C THR A 86 56.19 30.33 -65.19
N ALA A 87 56.48 29.87 -66.41
CA ALA A 87 55.43 29.55 -67.38
C ALA A 87 55.01 28.06 -67.31
N LEU A 88 55.16 27.44 -66.13
CA LEU A 88 54.85 26.04 -65.83
C LEU A 88 53.93 25.99 -64.60
N ASN A 89 53.38 24.82 -64.30
CA ASN A 89 52.44 24.63 -63.19
C ASN A 89 53.14 24.80 -61.83
N ASP A 90 52.92 25.94 -61.20
CA ASP A 90 53.62 26.36 -59.98
C ASP A 90 52.74 26.25 -58.73
N THR A 91 53.38 26.27 -57.56
CA THR A 91 52.68 26.36 -56.27
C THR A 91 53.27 27.53 -55.48
N LEU A 92 52.51 28.61 -55.35
CA LEU A 92 52.97 29.89 -54.79
C LEU A 92 52.14 30.24 -53.55
N SER A 93 52.79 30.74 -52.50
CA SER A 93 52.09 31.17 -51.29
C SER A 93 52.75 32.40 -50.66
N GLY A 94 51.97 33.46 -50.39
CA GLY A 94 52.42 34.72 -49.76
C GLY A 94 52.61 34.61 -48.24
N VAL A 95 51.70 33.89 -47.58
CA VAL A 95 51.58 33.62 -46.14
C VAL A 95 50.99 34.76 -45.30
N ALA A 96 51.71 35.84 -45.00
CA ALA A 96 51.19 36.91 -44.16
C ALA A 96 51.91 38.23 -44.47
N GLY A 97 51.16 39.32 -44.60
CA GLY A 97 51.63 40.56 -45.23
C GLY A 97 50.74 40.88 -46.43
N ASP A 98 50.80 42.11 -46.92
CA ASP A 98 50.11 42.50 -48.15
C ASP A 98 51.01 42.10 -49.33
N ASP A 99 50.76 40.92 -49.87
CA ASP A 99 51.63 40.25 -50.81
C ASP A 99 51.18 40.46 -52.27
N THR A 100 52.13 40.37 -53.20
CA THR A 100 51.84 40.31 -54.63
C THR A 100 52.32 38.98 -55.17
N VAL A 101 51.38 38.11 -55.58
CA VAL A 101 51.67 36.74 -56.01
C VAL A 101 51.18 36.53 -57.45
N ILE A 102 52.11 36.22 -58.35
CA ILE A 102 51.86 36.12 -59.81
C ILE A 102 52.34 34.78 -60.35
N GLY A 103 51.44 33.96 -60.92
CA GLY A 103 51.74 32.65 -61.53
C GLY A 103 52.43 32.74 -62.88
N LEU A 104 51.96 33.65 -63.74
CA LEU A 104 52.34 33.88 -65.15
C LEU A 104 51.64 32.94 -66.13
N GLY A 105 51.93 31.65 -66.13
CA GLY A 105 51.14 30.73 -66.94
C GLY A 105 51.46 29.28 -66.66
N GLY A 106 50.52 28.40 -66.94
CA GLY A 106 50.54 27.04 -66.38
C GLY A 106 49.16 26.71 -65.84
N THR A 107 49.10 25.80 -64.88
CA THR A 107 47.93 25.62 -64.01
C THR A 107 48.47 25.74 -62.61
N ASP A 108 48.31 26.92 -62.04
CA ASP A 108 48.97 27.35 -60.83
C ASP A 108 48.06 27.19 -59.62
N ILE A 109 48.66 26.92 -58.46
CA ILE A 109 47.98 26.97 -57.16
C ILE A 109 48.58 28.14 -56.39
N ILE A 110 47.78 29.17 -56.14
CA ILE A 110 48.20 30.42 -55.52
C ILE A 110 47.38 30.71 -54.26
N ASP A 111 48.08 30.96 -53.16
CA ASP A 111 47.49 31.30 -51.85
C ASP A 111 48.10 32.61 -51.32
N GLY A 112 47.33 33.69 -51.26
CA GLY A 112 47.74 35.01 -50.75
C GLY A 112 48.14 34.92 -49.27
N GLY A 113 47.17 34.58 -48.43
CA GLY A 113 47.38 34.29 -47.02
C GLY A 113 46.64 35.27 -46.11
N ALA A 114 47.34 36.17 -45.44
CA ALA A 114 46.70 37.12 -44.54
C ALA A 114 47.27 38.53 -44.75
N GLY A 115 46.43 39.46 -45.15
CA GLY A 115 46.81 40.79 -45.63
C GLY A 115 45.89 41.19 -46.78
N ASP A 116 46.00 42.42 -47.28
CA ASP A 116 45.28 42.83 -48.49
C ASP A 116 46.13 42.47 -49.72
N ASP A 117 45.88 41.29 -50.29
CA ASP A 117 46.76 40.68 -51.28
C ASP A 117 46.38 41.02 -52.73
N VAL A 118 47.38 41.03 -53.63
CA VAL A 118 47.19 41.18 -55.09
C VAL A 118 47.61 39.90 -55.79
N ILE A 119 46.63 39.22 -56.37
CA ILE A 119 46.79 37.86 -56.90
C ILE A 119 46.50 37.82 -58.39
N SER A 120 47.38 37.16 -59.15
CA SER A 120 47.20 36.94 -60.59
C SER A 120 47.70 35.55 -60.98
N GLY A 121 46.80 34.65 -61.40
CA GLY A 121 47.17 33.34 -61.95
C GLY A 121 47.97 33.48 -63.23
N GLY A 122 47.45 34.26 -64.16
CA GLY A 122 48.06 34.45 -65.49
C GLY A 122 47.38 33.54 -66.49
N ALA A 123 48.10 33.07 -67.51
CA ALA A 123 47.48 32.22 -68.53
C ALA A 123 47.38 30.77 -68.04
N GLY A 124 46.19 30.33 -67.68
CA GLY A 124 46.03 29.02 -67.06
C GLY A 124 44.60 28.68 -66.72
N ALA A 125 44.43 27.65 -65.91
CA ALA A 125 43.19 27.38 -65.22
C ALA A 125 43.59 27.21 -63.76
N ASP A 126 43.67 28.33 -63.06
CA ASP A 126 44.42 28.47 -61.82
C ASP A 126 43.50 28.35 -60.60
N ASP A 127 44.05 27.86 -59.49
CA ASP A 127 43.36 27.78 -58.20
C ASP A 127 43.89 28.90 -57.29
N LEU A 128 43.09 29.94 -57.11
CA LEU A 128 43.46 31.20 -56.47
C LEU A 128 42.73 31.32 -55.12
N THR A 129 43.47 31.56 -54.05
CA THR A 129 42.91 31.82 -52.72
C THR A 129 43.48 33.13 -52.19
N GLY A 130 42.61 34.06 -51.79
CA GLY A 130 42.99 35.36 -51.23
C GLY A 130 43.45 35.23 -49.80
N GLY A 131 42.61 34.60 -48.98
CA GLY A 131 42.80 34.38 -47.57
C GLY A 131 42.00 35.37 -46.73
N THR A 132 42.64 36.01 -45.75
CA THR A 132 41.98 37.02 -44.91
C THR A 132 42.48 38.42 -45.25
N GLY A 133 41.57 39.30 -45.64
CA GLY A 133 41.90 40.68 -46.03
C GLY A 133 40.84 41.22 -46.97
N HIS A 134 41.15 42.32 -47.66
CA HIS A 134 40.42 42.77 -48.84
C HIS A 134 41.28 42.54 -50.07
N ASP A 135 41.07 41.38 -50.69
CA ASP A 135 41.98 40.87 -51.70
C ASP A 135 41.57 41.31 -53.11
N THR A 136 42.58 41.54 -53.96
CA THR A 136 42.40 41.91 -55.35
C THR A 136 42.89 40.80 -56.27
N PHE A 137 41.95 40.10 -56.90
CA PHE A 137 42.25 39.17 -57.99
C PHE A 137 42.29 39.97 -59.29
N THR A 138 43.45 40.00 -59.95
CA THR A 138 43.69 40.84 -61.13
C THR A 138 44.20 40.05 -62.33
N GLY A 139 43.67 40.39 -63.51
CA GLY A 139 44.04 39.73 -64.77
C GLY A 139 43.35 40.36 -65.97
N THR A 140 43.61 39.84 -67.17
CA THR A 140 42.78 40.07 -68.35
C THR A 140 41.66 39.02 -68.43
N LEU A 141 40.64 39.21 -69.29
CA LEU A 141 39.61 38.17 -69.48
C LEU A 141 40.20 36.76 -69.75
N ALA A 142 41.31 36.70 -70.49
CA ALA A 142 41.95 35.43 -70.83
C ALA A 142 42.75 34.83 -69.66
N ASP A 143 43.16 35.64 -68.70
CA ASP A 143 43.88 35.16 -67.52
C ASP A 143 42.90 34.52 -66.52
N PHE A 144 41.64 34.97 -66.47
CA PHE A 144 40.63 34.37 -65.59
C PHE A 144 39.92 33.14 -66.20
N ASP A 145 40.02 32.88 -67.50
CA ASP A 145 39.19 31.86 -68.15
C ASP A 145 39.58 30.45 -67.71
N GLY A 146 38.71 29.81 -66.92
CA GLY A 146 38.93 28.49 -66.32
C GLY A 146 39.40 28.52 -64.87
N ASP A 147 39.63 29.70 -64.29
CA ASP A 147 40.10 29.85 -62.92
C ASP A 147 39.05 29.51 -61.87
N VAL A 148 39.53 29.18 -60.69
CA VAL A 148 38.75 28.99 -59.46
C VAL A 148 39.28 29.95 -58.39
N ILE A 149 38.40 30.78 -57.84
CA ILE A 149 38.68 31.61 -56.66
C ILE A 149 38.04 30.93 -55.44
N GLY A 150 38.86 30.58 -54.46
CA GLY A 150 38.49 29.74 -53.32
C GLY A 150 37.64 30.42 -52.24
N ASP A 151 37.71 31.75 -52.11
CA ASP A 151 37.25 32.44 -50.91
C ASP A 151 36.86 33.92 -51.11
N PHE A 152 36.19 34.25 -52.21
CA PHE A 152 35.73 35.62 -52.52
C PHE A 152 34.76 36.19 -51.46
N GLN A 153 35.23 37.11 -50.64
CA GLN A 153 34.54 37.65 -49.47
C GLN A 153 34.07 39.11 -49.65
N GLU A 154 33.34 39.63 -48.66
CA GLU A 154 32.90 41.03 -48.67
C GLU A 154 34.11 41.98 -48.64
N GLY A 155 34.19 42.84 -49.65
CA GLY A 155 35.27 43.79 -49.84
C GLY A 155 36.42 43.30 -50.72
N ASP A 156 36.43 42.02 -51.11
CA ASP A 156 37.29 41.53 -52.18
C ASP A 156 36.83 42.05 -53.53
N VAL A 157 37.78 42.17 -54.47
CA VAL A 157 37.52 42.72 -55.80
C VAL A 157 38.14 41.84 -56.88
N ILE A 158 37.36 41.55 -57.92
CA ILE A 158 37.88 40.99 -59.16
C ILE A 158 38.02 42.11 -60.18
N GLU A 159 39.27 42.45 -60.48
CA GLU A 159 39.65 43.50 -61.42
C GLU A 159 40.05 42.91 -62.78
N VAL A 160 39.19 43.12 -63.78
CA VAL A 160 39.45 42.68 -65.15
C VAL A 160 40.08 43.83 -65.95
N SER A 161 41.40 43.85 -65.99
CA SER A 161 42.22 44.99 -66.44
C SER A 161 42.05 45.44 -67.90
N ASN A 162 41.49 44.60 -68.78
CA ASN A 162 41.35 44.90 -70.22
C ASN A 162 39.93 45.27 -70.69
N VAL A 163 38.92 45.23 -69.81
CA VAL A 163 37.51 45.55 -70.12
C VAL A 163 36.82 46.16 -68.89
N ALA A 164 36.03 47.22 -69.10
CA ALA A 164 35.13 47.74 -68.05
C ALA A 164 33.78 47.02 -68.14
N LEU A 165 33.39 46.29 -67.10
CA LEU A 165 32.19 45.46 -67.11
C LEU A 165 30.90 46.27 -66.85
N THR A 166 29.77 45.69 -67.23
CA THR A 166 28.43 46.17 -66.83
C THR A 166 27.64 45.00 -66.24
N GLN A 167 26.63 45.27 -65.40
CA GLN A 167 25.84 44.20 -64.78
C GLN A 167 25.21 43.25 -65.81
N ALA A 168 24.81 43.75 -66.98
CA ALA A 168 24.20 42.93 -68.03
C ALA A 168 25.19 42.00 -68.75
N ALA A 169 26.50 42.31 -68.67
CA ALA A 169 27.57 41.51 -69.24
C ALA A 169 27.99 40.35 -68.33
N VAL A 170 27.57 40.35 -67.06
CA VAL A 170 27.95 39.33 -66.07
C VAL A 170 26.74 38.50 -65.72
N THR A 171 26.83 37.20 -65.98
CA THR A 171 25.84 36.21 -65.57
C THR A 171 26.39 35.38 -64.42
N VAL A 172 25.63 35.30 -63.33
CA VAL A 172 26.00 34.60 -62.09
C VAL A 172 25.09 33.39 -61.93
N ASN A 173 25.66 32.19 -61.83
CA ASN A 173 24.91 30.96 -61.64
C ASN A 173 25.51 30.13 -60.49
N GLY A 174 24.84 30.11 -59.35
CA GLY A 174 25.20 29.28 -58.19
C GLY A 174 24.61 27.88 -58.27
N THR A 175 25.45 26.84 -58.26
CA THR A 175 25.00 25.44 -58.14
C THR A 175 25.98 24.60 -57.31
N GLY A 176 25.50 23.99 -56.23
CA GLY A 176 26.22 22.90 -55.56
C GLY A 176 27.50 23.31 -54.81
N GLY A 177 27.55 24.52 -54.24
CA GLY A 177 28.71 25.02 -53.51
C GLY A 177 29.75 25.73 -54.39
N VAL A 178 29.44 25.92 -55.67
CA VAL A 178 30.26 26.65 -56.64
C VAL A 178 29.37 27.62 -57.39
N THR A 179 29.85 28.84 -57.57
CA THR A 179 29.17 29.90 -58.34
C THR A 179 29.98 30.23 -59.57
N THR A 180 29.41 29.93 -60.74
CA THR A 180 30.05 30.23 -62.02
C THR A 180 29.74 31.66 -62.42
N ILE A 181 30.79 32.43 -62.68
CA ILE A 181 30.72 33.76 -63.28
C ILE A 181 31.01 33.62 -64.76
N SER A 182 30.06 34.04 -65.60
CA SER A 182 30.21 34.05 -67.05
C SER A 182 30.13 35.49 -67.55
N ILE A 183 31.16 35.92 -68.27
CA ILE A 183 31.29 37.28 -68.79
C ILE A 183 31.07 37.25 -70.31
N ASP A 184 30.09 38.00 -70.79
CA ASP A 184 29.84 38.32 -72.20
C ASP A 184 30.05 39.84 -72.37
N SER A 185 31.29 40.22 -72.68
CA SER A 185 31.72 41.61 -72.62
C SER A 185 31.25 42.46 -73.79
N ASP A 186 30.96 41.85 -74.94
CA ASP A 186 30.45 42.54 -76.13
C ASP A 186 28.93 42.42 -76.33
N GLY A 187 28.27 41.60 -75.51
CA GLY A 187 26.81 41.44 -75.44
C GLY A 187 26.24 40.67 -76.62
N ASP A 188 27.04 39.84 -77.29
CA ASP A 188 26.62 39.06 -78.45
C ASP A 188 25.89 37.75 -78.08
N GLY A 189 25.83 37.42 -76.80
CA GLY A 189 25.19 36.23 -76.22
C GLY A 189 26.13 35.03 -76.08
N ILE A 190 27.43 35.19 -76.35
CA ILE A 190 28.48 34.18 -76.18
C ILE A 190 29.40 34.59 -75.03
N THR A 191 29.73 33.64 -74.16
CA THR A 191 30.66 33.88 -73.05
C THR A 191 32.08 34.06 -73.58
N ASP A 192 32.69 35.21 -73.27
CA ASP A 192 34.08 35.56 -73.58
C ASP A 192 35.07 34.92 -72.60
N ALA A 193 34.70 34.88 -71.32
CA ALA A 193 35.47 34.24 -70.25
C ALA A 193 34.55 33.71 -69.16
N SER A 194 34.92 32.59 -68.53
CA SER A 194 34.21 32.04 -67.38
C SER A 194 35.16 31.54 -66.30
N PHE A 195 34.83 31.86 -65.05
CA PHE A 195 35.57 31.38 -63.89
C PHE A 195 34.60 31.03 -62.77
N GLN A 196 35.10 30.38 -61.73
CA GLN A 196 34.31 29.88 -60.62
C GLN A 196 34.70 30.55 -59.32
N LEU A 197 33.70 30.86 -58.50
CA LEU A 197 33.86 31.18 -57.09
C LEU A 197 33.44 29.95 -56.28
N THR A 198 34.25 29.56 -55.30
CA THR A 198 33.83 28.55 -54.32
C THR A 198 32.91 29.24 -53.32
N GLY A 199 31.72 28.67 -53.10
CA GLY A 199 30.65 29.28 -52.30
C GLY A 199 29.32 29.42 -53.06
N ASN A 200 28.24 29.55 -52.31
CA ASN A 200 26.91 29.87 -52.84
C ASN A 200 26.59 31.32 -52.50
N TYR A 201 26.45 32.16 -53.53
CA TYR A 201 26.08 33.57 -53.39
C TYR A 201 24.60 33.73 -53.74
N GLU A 202 23.88 34.55 -52.98
CA GLU A 202 22.47 34.82 -53.27
C GLU A 202 22.30 35.47 -54.65
N THR A 203 21.18 35.17 -55.32
CA THR A 203 20.95 35.71 -56.67
C THR A 203 20.87 37.23 -56.60
N GLY A 204 21.77 37.92 -57.29
CA GLY A 204 21.87 39.39 -57.26
C GLY A 204 22.88 39.96 -56.26
N SER A 205 23.51 39.12 -55.42
CA SER A 205 24.55 39.56 -54.47
C SER A 205 25.93 39.78 -55.11
N ILE A 206 26.23 39.11 -56.23
CA ILE A 206 27.42 39.41 -57.04
C ILE A 206 27.03 40.48 -58.07
N VAL A 207 27.61 41.66 -57.90
CA VAL A 207 27.25 42.86 -58.67
C VAL A 207 28.45 43.47 -59.36
N VAL A 208 28.20 44.11 -60.50
CA VAL A 208 29.17 44.97 -61.15
C VAL A 208 29.00 46.37 -60.59
N GLY A 209 30.01 46.83 -59.86
CA GLY A 209 30.03 48.14 -59.24
C GLY A 209 30.06 49.27 -60.27
N GLY A 210 29.79 50.50 -59.82
CA GLY A 210 29.90 51.69 -60.67
C GLY A 210 31.33 52.00 -61.15
N ASP A 211 32.33 51.31 -60.59
CA ASP A 211 33.73 51.30 -60.99
C ASP A 211 34.04 50.29 -62.12
N GLY A 212 33.11 49.40 -62.46
CA GLY A 212 33.25 48.40 -63.51
C GLY A 212 33.89 47.09 -63.06
N ASN A 213 34.11 46.91 -61.75
CA ASN A 213 34.66 45.69 -61.15
C ASN A 213 33.53 44.80 -60.60
N ILE A 214 33.83 43.53 -60.35
CA ILE A 214 32.89 42.60 -59.72
C ILE A 214 33.09 42.65 -58.21
N HIS A 215 32.00 42.86 -57.49
CA HIS A 215 31.91 42.96 -56.03
C HIS A 215 30.89 41.97 -55.48
N TYR A 216 31.07 41.58 -54.22
CA TYR A 216 30.06 40.87 -53.45
C TYR A 216 29.34 41.81 -52.48
N VAL A 217 28.01 41.92 -52.59
CA VAL A 217 27.11 42.68 -51.72
C VAL A 217 26.12 41.71 -51.06
N PRO A 218 26.29 41.40 -49.76
CA PRO A 218 25.41 40.47 -49.05
C PRO A 218 24.06 41.10 -48.66
N PRO A 219 23.02 40.28 -48.37
CA PRO A 219 21.77 40.74 -47.75
C PRO A 219 22.03 41.40 -46.39
N VAL A 220 21.16 42.32 -45.97
CA VAL A 220 21.33 43.05 -44.71
C VAL A 220 20.54 42.43 -43.56
N SER A 221 21.17 42.41 -42.39
CA SER A 221 20.52 42.13 -41.12
C SER A 221 20.64 43.38 -40.23
N ILE A 222 19.56 44.14 -40.13
CA ILE A 222 19.52 45.43 -39.41
C ILE A 222 18.63 45.30 -38.19
N THR A 223 19.19 45.62 -37.02
CA THR A 223 18.45 45.76 -35.77
C THR A 223 18.48 47.22 -35.33
N GLY A 224 17.30 47.79 -35.10
CA GLY A 224 17.05 49.13 -34.61
C GLY A 224 17.49 49.32 -33.16
N THR A 225 17.18 50.50 -32.66
CA THR A 225 17.36 50.95 -31.28
C THR A 225 16.03 50.89 -30.54
N ALA A 226 16.04 51.13 -29.22
CA ALA A 226 14.82 51.11 -28.42
C ALA A 226 13.99 52.42 -28.50
N GLY A 227 14.02 53.14 -29.62
CA GLY A 227 13.11 54.24 -29.89
C GLY A 227 12.83 54.34 -31.39
N GLU A 228 11.90 55.22 -31.79
CA GLU A 228 11.40 55.31 -33.18
C GLU A 228 12.51 55.31 -34.24
N ASP A 229 12.58 54.22 -34.99
CA ASP A 229 13.54 53.94 -36.04
C ASP A 229 12.87 53.84 -37.40
N SER A 230 13.64 54.16 -38.44
CA SER A 230 13.21 54.01 -39.83
C SER A 230 14.25 53.16 -40.55
N ILE A 231 13.88 51.91 -40.80
CA ILE A 231 14.75 50.89 -41.37
C ILE A 231 14.24 50.54 -42.75
N VAL A 232 15.15 50.59 -43.73
CA VAL A 232 14.86 50.22 -45.12
C VAL A 232 15.87 49.18 -45.55
N GLY A 233 15.37 48.04 -46.04
CA GLY A 233 16.15 46.97 -46.62
C GLY A 233 16.74 47.32 -47.99
N THR A 234 17.21 46.28 -48.66
CA THR A 234 17.72 46.27 -50.01
C THR A 234 16.67 45.68 -50.96
N ALA A 235 17.07 45.01 -52.04
CA ALA A 235 16.16 44.28 -52.91
C ALA A 235 16.45 42.76 -52.86
N LEU A 236 17.13 42.33 -51.80
CA LEU A 236 17.52 40.96 -51.48
C LEU A 236 16.72 40.50 -50.26
N ASN A 237 16.95 39.28 -49.80
CA ASN A 237 16.22 38.73 -48.67
C ASN A 237 16.78 39.28 -47.37
N ASP A 238 16.16 40.34 -46.85
CA ASP A 238 16.67 41.07 -45.70
C ASP A 238 16.04 40.61 -44.38
N THR A 239 16.71 40.92 -43.27
CA THR A 239 16.18 40.71 -41.92
C THR A 239 16.19 42.02 -41.17
N LEU A 240 15.02 42.60 -40.94
CA LEU A 240 14.83 43.92 -40.34
C LEU A 240 14.12 43.77 -38.99
N SER A 241 14.61 44.44 -37.94
CA SER A 241 13.98 44.45 -36.62
C SER A 241 13.99 45.83 -35.98
N GLY A 242 12.84 46.34 -35.54
CA GLY A 242 12.67 47.67 -34.93
C GLY A 242 12.96 47.69 -33.42
N VAL A 243 12.68 46.57 -32.76
CA VAL A 243 12.84 46.30 -31.32
C VAL A 243 11.83 47.00 -30.41
N ALA A 244 11.91 48.31 -30.20
CA ALA A 244 10.98 49.04 -29.33
C ALA A 244 10.93 50.50 -29.73
N GLY A 245 9.76 51.13 -29.68
CA GLY A 245 9.50 52.40 -30.35
C GLY A 245 8.44 52.19 -31.42
N ASP A 246 7.84 53.30 -31.88
CA ASP A 246 6.91 53.26 -33.01
C ASP A 246 7.75 53.37 -34.30
N ASP A 247 8.01 52.23 -34.93
CA ASP A 247 9.01 52.06 -35.96
C ASP A 247 8.39 51.97 -37.37
N ILE A 248 9.19 52.31 -38.38
CA ILE A 248 8.82 52.15 -39.80
C ILE A 248 9.83 51.22 -40.47
N LEU A 249 9.37 50.04 -40.86
CA LEU A 249 10.21 49.01 -41.49
C LEU A 249 9.73 48.70 -42.91
N ILE A 250 10.64 48.80 -43.88
CA ILE A 250 10.34 48.61 -45.31
C ILE A 250 11.35 47.64 -45.93
N GLY A 251 10.91 46.46 -46.36
CA GLY A 251 11.75 45.44 -47.02
C GLY A 251 12.13 45.78 -48.46
N LEU A 252 11.20 46.41 -49.18
CA LEU A 252 11.24 46.75 -50.61
C LEU A 252 11.02 45.54 -51.52
N GLY A 253 11.95 44.60 -51.60
CA GLY A 253 11.69 43.37 -52.33
C GLY A 253 12.72 42.29 -52.08
N GLY A 254 12.33 41.05 -52.32
CA GLY A 254 13.02 39.90 -51.74
C GLY A 254 11.97 39.01 -51.09
N THR A 255 12.40 38.07 -50.27
CA THR A 255 11.53 37.46 -49.24
C THR A 255 12.09 37.92 -47.91
N ASP A 256 11.50 38.99 -47.38
CA ASP A 256 12.02 39.71 -46.23
C ASP A 256 11.45 39.16 -44.93
N ILE A 257 12.25 39.21 -43.86
CA ILE A 257 11.80 38.96 -42.49
C ILE A 257 11.79 40.30 -41.77
N ILE A 258 10.61 40.79 -41.38
CA ILE A 258 10.42 42.10 -40.78
C ILE A 258 9.72 41.95 -39.43
N ASP A 259 10.34 42.48 -38.38
CA ASP A 259 9.85 42.44 -37.00
C ASP A 259 9.78 43.85 -36.40
N GLY A 260 8.59 44.39 -36.18
CA GLY A 260 8.37 45.73 -35.61
C GLY A 260 8.88 45.83 -34.19
N GLY A 261 8.34 45.01 -33.30
CA GLY A 261 8.81 44.84 -31.94
C GLY A 261 7.82 45.34 -30.91
N ALA A 262 8.03 46.52 -30.32
CA ALA A 262 7.14 47.03 -29.28
C ALA A 262 6.87 48.52 -29.47
N GLY A 263 5.64 48.86 -29.84
CA GLY A 263 5.22 50.19 -30.25
C GLY A 263 4.10 50.06 -31.27
N ASP A 264 3.52 51.18 -31.70
CA ASP A 264 2.55 51.16 -32.80
C ASP A 264 3.33 51.26 -34.13
N ASP A 265 3.64 50.12 -34.75
CA ASP A 265 4.59 50.01 -35.86
C ASP A 265 3.92 50.07 -37.24
N ILE A 266 4.68 50.50 -38.26
CA ILE A 266 4.25 50.49 -39.67
C ILE A 266 5.19 49.60 -40.49
N LEU A 267 4.64 48.48 -40.96
CA LEU A 267 5.40 47.46 -41.69
C LEU A 267 4.95 47.36 -43.14
N SER A 268 5.93 47.29 -44.05
CA SER A 268 5.71 47.01 -45.47
C SER A 268 6.79 46.07 -45.99
N GLY A 269 6.43 44.81 -46.26
CA GLY A 269 7.33 43.81 -46.88
C GLY A 269 7.84 44.31 -48.22
N GLY A 270 6.90 44.63 -49.11
CA GLY A 270 7.22 45.17 -50.42
C GLY A 270 6.81 44.18 -51.48
N SER A 271 7.65 43.93 -52.48
CA SER A 271 7.38 42.87 -53.46
C SER A 271 8.11 41.61 -53.06
N GLY A 272 7.38 40.56 -52.72
CA GLY A 272 7.98 39.40 -52.11
C GLY A 272 6.93 38.43 -51.64
N ALA A 273 7.38 37.38 -50.98
CA ALA A 273 6.55 36.67 -50.01
C ALA A 273 7.24 36.92 -48.68
N ASP A 274 6.74 37.90 -47.96
CA ASP A 274 7.42 38.48 -46.80
C ASP A 274 6.83 37.95 -45.49
N ASP A 275 7.69 37.72 -44.50
CA ASP A 275 7.30 37.34 -43.14
C ASP A 275 7.29 38.60 -42.26
N LEU A 276 6.09 39.06 -41.91
CA LEU A 276 5.86 40.29 -41.15
C LEU A 276 5.40 39.98 -39.72
N THR A 277 6.02 40.59 -38.72
CA THR A 277 5.63 40.49 -37.30
C THR A 277 5.51 41.90 -36.76
N GLY A 278 4.32 42.30 -36.32
CA GLY A 278 4.07 43.65 -35.79
C GLY A 278 4.68 43.80 -34.40
N GLY A 279 4.41 42.83 -33.52
CA GLY A 279 4.84 42.81 -32.14
C GLY A 279 3.75 43.29 -31.19
N SER A 280 4.12 44.05 -30.16
CA SER A 280 3.15 44.58 -29.19
C SER A 280 2.79 46.02 -29.49
N GLY A 281 1.51 46.30 -29.78
CA GLY A 281 1.03 47.63 -30.13
C GLY A 281 -0.23 47.53 -30.97
N ASN A 282 -0.65 48.64 -31.58
CA ASN A 282 -1.64 48.60 -32.67
C ASN A 282 -0.89 48.82 -33.98
N ASP A 283 -0.57 47.72 -34.64
CA ASP A 283 0.35 47.73 -35.77
C ASP A 283 -0.40 47.90 -37.09
N THR A 284 0.24 48.59 -38.03
CA THR A 284 -0.29 48.80 -39.38
C THR A 284 0.57 48.06 -40.39
N PHE A 285 0.02 46.99 -40.95
CA PHE A 285 0.58 46.32 -42.12
C PHE A 285 0.04 47.01 -43.37
N THR A 286 0.93 47.63 -44.16
CA THR A 286 0.52 48.47 -45.29
C THR A 286 1.16 48.05 -46.62
N GLY A 287 0.36 48.05 -47.67
CA GLY A 287 0.78 47.67 -49.02
C GLY A 287 -0.30 47.85 -50.06
N THR A 288 0.04 47.59 -51.32
CA THR A 288 -0.93 47.36 -52.40
C THR A 288 -1.37 45.90 -52.40
N LEU A 289 -2.49 45.58 -53.05
CA LEU A 289 -3.01 44.21 -53.12
C LEU A 289 -1.98 43.21 -53.68
N ALA A 290 -1.14 43.64 -54.61
CA ALA A 290 -0.08 42.81 -55.20
C ALA A 290 1.16 42.65 -54.32
N GLN A 291 1.36 43.54 -53.34
CA GLN A 291 2.46 43.45 -52.39
C GLN A 291 2.15 42.46 -51.27
N PHE A 292 0.89 42.39 -50.83
CA PHE A 292 0.47 41.38 -49.85
C PHE A 292 0.34 39.97 -50.42
N ASP A 293 0.38 39.77 -51.74
CA ASP A 293 0.11 38.45 -52.31
C ASP A 293 1.26 37.47 -52.03
N GLY A 294 1.00 36.51 -51.14
CA GLY A 294 1.99 35.54 -50.69
C GLY A 294 2.63 35.85 -49.32
N ASP A 295 2.34 37.01 -48.74
CA ASP A 295 2.87 37.40 -47.42
C ASP A 295 2.29 36.57 -46.28
N ALA A 296 3.04 36.51 -45.18
CA ALA A 296 2.64 35.94 -43.91
C ALA A 296 2.77 36.97 -42.79
N ILE A 297 1.69 37.19 -42.03
CA ILE A 297 1.67 38.05 -40.85
C ILE A 297 1.59 37.15 -39.61
N ALA A 298 2.52 37.31 -38.68
CA ALA A 298 2.72 36.35 -37.59
C ALA A 298 1.78 36.54 -36.38
N ASP A 299 1.33 37.76 -36.10
CA ASP A 299 0.75 38.12 -34.80
C ASP A 299 -0.39 39.15 -34.88
N PHE A 300 -1.19 39.09 -35.95
CA PHE A 300 -2.33 40.00 -36.16
C PHE A 300 -3.35 39.96 -35.00
N GLN A 301 -3.34 40.98 -34.14
CA GLN A 301 -4.11 41.03 -32.89
C GLN A 301 -5.23 42.07 -32.90
N GLU A 302 -6.04 42.12 -31.83
CA GLU A 302 -7.09 43.13 -31.70
C GLU A 302 -6.45 44.53 -31.61
N GLY A 303 -6.85 45.42 -32.52
CA GLY A 303 -6.28 46.76 -32.64
C GLY A 303 -5.38 46.94 -33.87
N ASP A 304 -4.80 45.86 -34.39
CA ASP A 304 -4.02 45.88 -35.62
C ASP A 304 -4.89 46.08 -36.85
N VAL A 305 -4.29 46.66 -37.88
CA VAL A 305 -4.97 46.97 -39.14
C VAL A 305 -4.13 46.52 -40.32
N ILE A 306 -4.77 45.82 -41.26
CA ILE A 306 -4.20 45.59 -42.59
C ILE A 306 -4.81 46.62 -43.54
N GLU A 307 -3.98 47.55 -43.98
CA GLU A 307 -4.33 48.64 -44.89
C GLU A 307 -3.94 48.29 -46.34
N VAL A 308 -4.94 47.94 -47.15
CA VAL A 308 -4.78 47.75 -48.60
C VAL A 308 -5.01 49.08 -49.31
N THR A 309 -3.93 49.70 -49.76
CA THR A 309 -3.92 51.12 -50.16
C THR A 309 -4.49 51.42 -51.56
N ASP A 310 -4.65 50.41 -52.43
CA ASP A 310 -5.06 50.59 -53.83
C ASP A 310 -6.49 50.11 -54.16
N VAL A 311 -7.22 49.53 -53.20
CA VAL A 311 -8.59 48.99 -53.37
C VAL A 311 -9.45 49.21 -52.12
N ALA A 312 -10.75 49.50 -52.28
CA ALA A 312 -11.70 49.58 -51.17
C ALA A 312 -12.45 48.25 -50.98
N LEU A 313 -12.38 47.66 -49.77
CA LEU A 313 -12.92 46.33 -49.49
C LEU A 313 -14.37 46.37 -48.95
N THR A 314 -15.06 45.24 -49.03
CA THR A 314 -16.36 45.00 -48.37
C THR A 314 -16.34 43.63 -47.68
N PRO A 315 -17.18 43.36 -46.66
CA PRO A 315 -17.15 42.06 -45.97
C PRO A 315 -17.33 40.85 -46.91
N ALA A 316 -18.15 40.98 -47.96
CA ALA A 316 -18.38 39.91 -48.93
C ALA A 316 -17.19 39.67 -49.88
N ALA A 317 -16.19 40.54 -49.90
CA ALA A 317 -14.97 40.38 -50.70
C ALA A 317 -13.94 39.48 -50.01
N LEU A 318 -14.11 39.17 -48.73
CA LEU A 318 -13.20 38.31 -47.98
C LEU A 318 -13.74 36.89 -47.94
N THR A 319 -12.86 35.94 -48.19
CA THR A 319 -13.04 34.54 -47.80
C THR A 319 -11.92 34.18 -46.86
N VAL A 320 -12.27 33.81 -45.63
CA VAL A 320 -11.33 33.43 -44.58
C VAL A 320 -11.43 31.92 -44.42
N SER A 321 -10.30 31.23 -44.48
CA SER A 321 -10.25 29.78 -44.31
C SER A 321 -9.04 29.40 -43.48
N GLU A 322 -9.25 28.55 -42.48
CA GLU A 322 -8.17 28.04 -41.64
C GLU A 322 -7.80 26.60 -42.01
N ALA A 323 -6.50 26.32 -42.10
CA ALA A 323 -5.98 24.96 -42.19
C ALA A 323 -4.63 24.85 -41.47
N GLY A 324 -4.56 24.03 -40.42
CA GLY A 324 -3.30 23.68 -39.77
C GLY A 324 -2.66 24.80 -38.95
N GLY A 325 -3.46 25.67 -38.31
CA GLY A 325 -2.96 26.81 -37.52
C GLY A 325 -2.53 28.02 -38.35
N ILE A 326 -2.82 27.99 -39.66
CA ILE A 326 -2.61 29.09 -40.59
C ILE A 326 -3.99 29.49 -41.12
N THR A 327 -4.29 30.78 -41.00
CA THR A 327 -5.51 31.38 -41.53
C THR A 327 -5.19 32.08 -42.84
N THR A 328 -5.79 31.61 -43.93
CA THR A 328 -5.64 32.23 -45.25
C THR A 328 -6.76 33.24 -45.46
N VAL A 329 -6.39 34.49 -45.75
CA VAL A 329 -7.31 35.56 -46.11
C VAL A 329 -7.23 35.73 -47.62
N ALA A 330 -8.28 35.29 -48.31
CA ALA A 330 -8.41 35.44 -49.75
C ALA A 330 -9.30 36.64 -50.08
N ILE A 331 -8.78 37.59 -50.86
CA ILE A 331 -9.49 38.82 -51.23
C ILE A 331 -9.97 38.73 -52.67
N ASP A 332 -11.28 38.64 -52.87
CA ASP A 332 -11.95 38.82 -54.17
C ASP A 332 -12.58 40.21 -54.23
N SER A 333 -11.77 41.20 -54.58
CA SER A 333 -12.19 42.60 -54.63
C SER A 333 -13.15 42.93 -55.78
N ASN A 334 -13.24 42.08 -56.82
CA ASN A 334 -14.08 42.33 -57.99
C ASN A 334 -15.39 41.52 -57.98
N GLY A 335 -15.52 40.56 -57.06
CA GLY A 335 -16.71 39.73 -56.82
C GLY A 335 -16.98 38.68 -57.89
N ASP A 336 -15.95 38.24 -58.62
CA ASP A 336 -16.06 37.24 -59.70
C ASP A 336 -15.93 35.78 -59.21
N GLY A 337 -15.65 35.58 -57.93
CA GLY A 337 -15.46 34.30 -57.25
C GLY A 337 -14.02 33.79 -57.29
N VAL A 338 -13.06 34.58 -57.77
CA VAL A 338 -11.61 34.25 -57.79
C VAL A 338 -10.83 35.30 -57.02
N ALA A 339 -10.05 34.85 -56.04
CA ALA A 339 -9.19 35.75 -55.25
C ALA A 339 -8.19 36.51 -56.14
N ASN A 340 -8.10 37.82 -55.94
CA ASN A 340 -7.14 38.71 -56.60
C ASN A 340 -5.78 38.71 -55.91
N ALA A 341 -5.76 38.48 -54.59
CA ALA A 341 -4.57 38.22 -53.79
C ALA A 341 -4.95 37.36 -52.58
N SER A 342 -3.96 36.70 -51.99
CA SER A 342 -4.10 36.01 -50.71
C SER A 342 -2.85 36.15 -49.88
N PHE A 343 -3.04 36.35 -48.58
CA PHE A 343 -1.97 36.32 -47.58
C PHE A 343 -2.37 35.39 -46.43
N GLN A 344 -1.39 35.09 -45.59
CA GLN A 344 -1.55 34.21 -44.44
C GLN A 344 -1.44 35.02 -43.15
N LEU A 345 -2.30 34.68 -42.19
CA LEU A 345 -2.16 35.04 -40.80
C LEU A 345 -1.73 33.78 -40.04
N THR A 346 -0.67 33.88 -39.27
CA THR A 346 -0.30 32.82 -38.34
C THR A 346 -1.26 32.90 -37.16
N GLY A 347 -1.90 31.77 -36.83
CA GLY A 347 -2.96 31.72 -35.82
C GLY A 347 -4.28 31.16 -36.34
N SER A 348 -5.12 30.75 -35.40
CA SER A 348 -6.48 30.27 -35.63
C SER A 348 -7.43 31.42 -35.29
N TYR A 349 -8.25 31.81 -36.26
CA TYR A 349 -9.23 32.87 -36.12
C TYR A 349 -10.61 32.28 -36.38
N GLU A 350 -11.56 32.62 -35.51
CA GLU A 350 -12.93 32.12 -35.64
C GLU A 350 -13.58 32.57 -36.95
N ALA A 351 -14.43 31.73 -37.53
CA ALA A 351 -15.12 32.06 -38.77
C ALA A 351 -15.96 33.34 -38.60
N GLY A 352 -15.61 34.40 -39.34
CA GLY A 352 -16.27 35.69 -39.26
C GLY A 352 -15.58 36.72 -38.35
N SER A 353 -14.57 36.34 -37.57
CA SER A 353 -13.81 37.25 -36.72
C SER A 353 -12.87 38.17 -37.51
N ILE A 354 -12.36 37.70 -38.66
CA ILE A 354 -11.65 38.56 -39.62
C ILE A 354 -12.66 39.16 -40.58
N THR A 355 -12.82 40.48 -40.53
CA THR A 355 -13.87 41.18 -41.28
C THR A 355 -13.42 42.54 -41.78
N VAL A 356 -14.18 43.10 -42.71
CA VAL A 356 -13.95 44.47 -43.19
C VAL A 356 -14.75 45.45 -42.33
N GLY A 357 -14.02 46.32 -41.64
CA GLY A 357 -14.58 47.37 -40.80
C GLY A 357 -15.33 48.43 -41.62
N GLY A 358 -16.07 49.30 -40.92
CA GLY A 358 -16.79 50.42 -41.56
C GLY A 358 -15.87 51.46 -42.23
N ASP A 359 -14.58 51.42 -41.93
CA ASP A 359 -13.50 52.23 -42.53
C ASP A 359 -12.94 51.63 -43.83
N GLY A 360 -13.28 50.38 -44.15
CA GLY A 360 -12.84 49.68 -45.36
C GLY A 360 -11.55 48.87 -45.22
N ASN A 361 -10.97 48.83 -44.01
CA ASN A 361 -9.78 48.03 -43.70
C ASN A 361 -10.15 46.65 -43.15
N ILE A 362 -9.18 45.73 -43.11
CA ILE A 362 -9.37 44.41 -42.51
C ILE A 362 -9.01 44.50 -41.03
N HIS A 363 -9.93 44.05 -40.18
CA HIS A 363 -9.83 44.05 -38.72
C HIS A 363 -10.06 42.64 -38.19
N TYR A 364 -9.48 42.37 -37.03
CA TYR A 364 -9.84 41.24 -36.18
C TYR A 364 -10.84 41.71 -35.11
N VAL A 365 -12.05 41.13 -35.14
CA VAL A 365 -13.10 41.27 -34.13
C VAL A 365 -13.26 39.93 -33.42
N PRO A 366 -12.67 39.76 -32.22
CA PRO A 366 -12.76 38.50 -31.49
C PRO A 366 -14.18 38.26 -30.93
N PRO A 367 -14.55 36.99 -30.64
CA PRO A 367 -15.73 36.70 -29.82
C PRO A 367 -15.61 37.39 -28.45
N VAL A 368 -16.74 37.77 -27.86
CA VAL A 368 -16.74 38.49 -26.59
C VAL A 368 -16.82 37.53 -25.41
N SER A 369 -16.01 37.81 -24.39
CA SER A 369 -16.16 37.23 -23.07
C SER A 369 -16.60 38.32 -22.10
N ILE A 370 -17.91 38.39 -21.82
CA ILE A 370 -18.51 39.44 -20.98
C ILE A 370 -18.92 38.83 -19.65
N THR A 371 -18.36 39.36 -18.57
CA THR A 371 -18.78 39.08 -17.20
C THR A 371 -19.49 40.30 -16.63
N GLY A 372 -20.71 40.10 -16.16
CA GLY A 372 -21.55 41.07 -15.48
C GLY A 372 -21.01 41.52 -14.12
N THR A 373 -21.81 42.34 -13.46
CA THR A 373 -21.62 42.81 -12.10
C THR A 373 -22.48 42.01 -11.13
N ALA A 374 -22.32 42.24 -9.83
CA ALA A 374 -23.13 41.55 -8.82
C ALA A 374 -24.54 42.15 -8.62
N GLY A 375 -25.15 42.75 -9.65
CA GLY A 375 -26.54 43.17 -9.64
C GLY A 375 -27.18 42.95 -11.02
N GLU A 376 -28.47 43.23 -11.16
CA GLU A 376 -29.22 42.97 -12.40
C GLU A 376 -28.55 43.59 -13.65
N ASP A 377 -28.05 42.73 -14.52
CA ASP A 377 -27.34 43.05 -15.74
C ASP A 377 -28.12 42.59 -16.99
N SER A 378 -27.89 43.31 -18.08
CA SER A 378 -28.45 42.97 -19.39
C SER A 378 -27.30 42.86 -20.37
N ILE A 379 -26.94 41.62 -20.68
CA ILE A 379 -25.78 41.27 -21.50
C ILE A 379 -26.29 40.72 -22.82
N VAL A 380 -25.75 41.25 -23.92
CA VAL A 380 -26.03 40.77 -25.27
C VAL A 380 -24.70 40.48 -25.95
N GLY A 381 -24.57 39.28 -26.49
CA GLY A 381 -23.44 38.83 -27.29
C GLY A 381 -23.39 39.50 -28.67
N THR A 382 -22.51 38.96 -29.48
CA THR A 382 -22.33 39.23 -30.90
C THR A 382 -23.07 38.18 -31.73
N ALA A 383 -22.57 37.81 -32.89
CA ALA A 383 -23.13 36.74 -33.72
C ALA A 383 -22.06 35.63 -33.93
N LEU A 384 -21.08 35.58 -33.03
CA LEU A 384 -19.97 34.64 -32.97
C LEU A 384 -20.15 33.78 -31.72
N ASN A 385 -19.29 32.79 -31.50
CA ASN A 385 -19.37 31.95 -30.30
C ASN A 385 -18.93 32.72 -29.06
N ASP A 386 -19.87 33.33 -28.35
CA ASP A 386 -19.58 34.21 -27.23
C ASP A 386 -19.54 33.46 -25.89
N THR A 387 -18.95 34.10 -24.88
CA THR A 387 -19.00 33.63 -23.49
C THR A 387 -19.59 34.72 -22.61
N LEU A 388 -20.82 34.53 -22.15
CA LEU A 388 -21.56 35.51 -21.36
C LEU A 388 -21.76 34.99 -19.92
N SER A 389 -21.54 35.83 -18.92
CA SER A 389 -21.76 35.48 -17.51
C SER A 389 -22.42 36.62 -16.74
N GLY A 390 -23.53 36.37 -16.05
CA GLY A 390 -24.29 37.38 -15.28
C GLY A 390 -23.75 37.59 -13.87
N VAL A 391 -23.17 36.54 -13.29
CA VAL A 391 -22.61 36.42 -11.94
C VAL A 391 -23.62 36.43 -10.80
N ALA A 392 -24.22 37.56 -10.42
CA ALA A 392 -25.17 37.60 -9.31
C ALA A 392 -26.15 38.76 -9.49
N GLY A 393 -27.43 38.53 -9.27
CA GLY A 393 -28.49 39.46 -9.70
C GLY A 393 -29.48 38.69 -10.57
N ASP A 394 -30.67 39.26 -10.77
CA ASP A 394 -31.63 38.69 -11.71
C ASP A 394 -31.28 39.25 -13.10
N ASP A 395 -30.55 38.48 -13.89
CA ASP A 395 -29.87 38.91 -15.10
C ASP A 395 -30.66 38.53 -16.37
N THR A 396 -30.36 39.23 -17.47
CA THR A 396 -30.88 38.89 -18.79
C THR A 396 -29.71 38.72 -19.75
N LEU A 397 -29.51 37.49 -20.22
CA LEU A 397 -28.39 37.11 -21.10
C LEU A 397 -28.92 36.61 -22.45
N ILE A 398 -28.40 37.19 -23.53
CA ILE A 398 -28.82 36.89 -24.91
C ILE A 398 -27.58 36.65 -25.78
N GLY A 399 -27.39 35.43 -26.28
CA GLY A 399 -26.28 35.04 -27.15
C GLY A 399 -26.39 35.57 -28.58
N LEU A 400 -27.59 35.42 -29.18
CA LEU A 400 -27.96 35.73 -30.57
C LEU A 400 -27.72 34.57 -31.55
N ASP A 401 -26.73 34.66 -32.43
CA ASP A 401 -26.37 33.59 -33.36
C ASP A 401 -24.96 33.12 -32.95
N GLY A 402 -24.66 31.84 -33.01
CA GLY A 402 -23.37 31.33 -32.53
C GLY A 402 -23.58 30.05 -31.73
N ALA A 403 -22.50 29.35 -31.38
CA ALA A 403 -22.52 28.31 -30.35
C ALA A 403 -22.04 28.96 -29.06
N ASP A 404 -22.97 29.59 -28.35
CA ASP A 404 -22.67 30.46 -27.21
C ASP A 404 -22.52 29.66 -25.92
N ILE A 405 -21.66 30.14 -25.02
CA ILE A 405 -21.56 29.67 -23.64
C ILE A 405 -22.16 30.75 -22.75
N ILE A 406 -23.29 30.47 -22.11
CA ILE A 406 -24.01 31.45 -21.28
C ILE A 406 -24.18 30.91 -19.86
N ASP A 407 -23.80 31.72 -18.87
CA ASP A 407 -23.90 31.42 -17.44
C ASP A 407 -24.65 32.53 -16.69
N GLY A 408 -25.87 32.28 -16.23
CA GLY A 408 -26.69 33.25 -15.49
C GLY A 408 -26.02 33.68 -14.20
N GLY A 409 -25.65 32.71 -13.36
CA GLY A 409 -25.02 32.96 -12.07
C GLY A 409 -26.03 32.85 -10.94
N ALA A 410 -26.02 33.74 -9.96
CA ALA A 410 -26.90 33.65 -8.80
C ALA A 410 -28.04 34.68 -8.88
N GLY A 411 -29.28 34.23 -9.09
CA GLY A 411 -30.45 35.08 -9.22
C GLY A 411 -31.58 34.34 -9.93
N ALA A 412 -32.68 35.02 -10.24
CA ALA A 412 -33.69 34.47 -11.14
C ALA A 412 -33.44 35.00 -12.55
N ASP A 413 -32.69 34.24 -13.34
CA ASP A 413 -32.12 34.69 -14.60
C ASP A 413 -33.01 34.38 -15.81
N LEU A 414 -32.94 35.24 -16.82
CA LEU A 414 -33.60 35.04 -18.11
C LEU A 414 -32.55 34.82 -19.20
N ILE A 415 -32.49 33.60 -19.72
CA ILE A 415 -31.44 33.16 -20.64
C ILE A 415 -32.03 32.77 -22.00
N SER A 416 -31.40 33.26 -23.05
CA SER A 416 -31.66 32.89 -24.44
C SER A 416 -30.34 32.72 -25.18
N GLY A 417 -29.95 31.49 -25.51
CA GLY A 417 -28.80 31.22 -26.39
C GLY A 417 -29.00 31.85 -27.75
N GLY A 418 -30.01 31.38 -28.47
CA GLY A 418 -30.46 31.97 -29.72
C GLY A 418 -30.39 30.93 -30.82
N ALA A 419 -29.75 31.20 -31.94
CA ALA A 419 -29.62 30.23 -33.01
C ALA A 419 -28.21 29.62 -33.00
N GLY A 420 -28.14 28.31 -32.79
CA GLY A 420 -26.90 27.57 -32.80
C GLY A 420 -27.02 26.31 -31.97
N SER A 421 -25.91 25.86 -31.40
CA SER A 421 -25.93 24.79 -30.40
C SER A 421 -25.25 25.37 -29.17
N ASP A 422 -26.08 25.90 -28.28
CA ASP A 422 -25.63 26.73 -27.16
C ASP A 422 -25.46 25.89 -25.89
N ASP A 423 -24.45 26.23 -25.08
CA ASP A 423 -24.21 25.69 -23.74
C ASP A 423 -24.74 26.70 -22.72
N LEU A 424 -25.90 26.42 -22.12
CA LEU A 424 -26.62 27.31 -21.22
C LEU A 424 -26.54 26.82 -19.78
N THR A 425 -26.25 27.71 -18.85
CA THR A 425 -26.21 27.45 -17.40
C THR A 425 -27.02 28.53 -16.69
N GLY A 426 -28.00 28.15 -15.88
CA GLY A 426 -28.84 29.08 -15.11
C GLY A 426 -28.11 29.60 -13.88
N GLY A 427 -27.54 28.68 -13.12
CA GLY A 427 -26.82 28.90 -11.88
C GLY A 427 -27.71 28.68 -10.65
N LEU A 428 -27.57 29.53 -9.63
CA LEU A 428 -28.34 29.42 -8.39
C LEU A 428 -29.59 30.28 -8.45
N GLY A 429 -30.77 29.65 -8.53
CA GLY A 429 -32.04 30.36 -8.41
C GLY A 429 -33.18 29.63 -9.08
N SER A 430 -34.13 30.39 -9.62
CA SER A 430 -35.26 29.83 -10.39
C SER A 430 -35.23 30.47 -11.75
N ASP A 431 -34.56 29.79 -12.67
CA ASP A 431 -34.13 30.39 -13.93
C ASP A 431 -35.09 30.06 -15.06
N THR A 432 -35.17 30.96 -16.02
CA THR A 432 -36.03 30.80 -17.20
C THR A 432 -35.17 30.75 -18.45
N PHE A 433 -35.13 29.57 -19.07
CA PHE A 433 -34.57 29.40 -20.41
C PHE A 433 -35.69 29.62 -21.43
N THR A 434 -35.54 30.62 -22.29
CA THR A 434 -36.60 31.03 -23.23
C THR A 434 -36.13 30.98 -24.68
N GLY A 435 -37.00 30.54 -25.57
CA GLY A 435 -36.69 30.44 -26.99
C GLY A 435 -37.87 29.95 -27.83
N THR A 436 -37.68 29.91 -29.14
CA THR A 436 -38.54 29.18 -30.07
C THR A 436 -38.07 27.74 -30.19
N LEU A 437 -38.90 26.85 -30.70
CA LEU A 437 -38.54 25.44 -30.87
C LEU A 437 -37.26 25.23 -31.71
N ALA A 438 -37.02 26.08 -32.71
CA ALA A 438 -35.83 26.02 -33.57
C ALA A 438 -34.57 26.61 -32.93
N GLN A 439 -34.73 27.45 -31.91
CA GLN A 439 -33.60 28.02 -31.16
C GLN A 439 -33.05 27.02 -30.16
N PHE A 440 -33.92 26.25 -29.51
CA PHE A 440 -33.50 25.17 -28.61
C PHE A 440 -32.92 23.94 -29.31
N ASP A 441 -33.07 23.79 -30.63
CA ASP A 441 -32.69 22.54 -31.32
C ASP A 441 -31.17 22.38 -31.38
N GLY A 442 -30.65 21.43 -30.59
CA GLY A 442 -29.21 21.19 -30.46
C GLY A 442 -28.56 21.80 -29.22
N ASP A 443 -29.30 22.58 -28.42
CA ASP A 443 -28.79 23.21 -27.19
C ASP A 443 -28.54 22.19 -26.07
N ALA A 444 -27.67 22.58 -25.15
CA ALA A 444 -27.39 21.89 -23.90
C ALA A 444 -27.60 22.83 -22.70
N ILE A 445 -28.38 22.38 -21.71
CA ILE A 445 -28.60 23.10 -20.45
C ILE A 445 -27.91 22.36 -19.32
N ALA A 446 -26.98 23.02 -18.64
CA ALA A 446 -25.99 22.38 -17.79
C ALA A 446 -26.47 22.01 -16.37
N ASP A 447 -27.42 22.76 -15.82
CA ASP A 447 -27.75 22.73 -14.39
C ASP A 447 -29.25 22.87 -14.10
N PHE A 448 -30.10 22.40 -15.01
CA PHE A 448 -31.54 22.45 -14.87
C PHE A 448 -32.01 21.83 -13.54
N GLN A 449 -32.53 22.66 -12.63
CA GLN A 449 -32.85 22.28 -11.25
C GLN A 449 -34.32 22.54 -10.87
N GLU A 450 -34.68 22.20 -9.63
CA GLU A 450 -36.03 22.43 -9.11
C GLU A 450 -36.32 23.95 -9.05
N GLY A 451 -37.39 24.38 -9.72
CA GLY A 451 -37.78 25.79 -9.82
C GLY A 451 -37.42 26.44 -11.15
N ASP A 452 -36.52 25.82 -11.94
CA ASP A 452 -36.23 26.26 -13.30
C ASP A 452 -37.35 25.90 -14.26
N VAL A 453 -37.48 26.70 -15.31
CA VAL A 453 -38.50 26.51 -16.34
C VAL A 453 -37.88 26.70 -17.72
N ILE A 454 -38.17 25.75 -18.62
CA ILE A 454 -37.92 25.93 -20.05
C ILE A 454 -39.23 26.36 -20.70
N GLU A 455 -39.25 27.59 -21.22
CA GLU A 455 -40.39 28.21 -21.89
C GLU A 455 -40.20 28.19 -23.41
N VAL A 456 -40.93 27.30 -24.08
CA VAL A 456 -41.04 27.28 -25.55
C VAL A 456 -42.13 28.26 -25.98
N THR A 457 -41.74 29.35 -26.62
CA THR A 457 -42.61 30.53 -26.82
C THR A 457 -43.55 30.45 -28.02
N ASP A 458 -43.29 29.55 -28.99
CA ASP A 458 -44.05 29.44 -30.24
C ASP A 458 -45.02 28.25 -30.32
N VAL A 459 -45.05 27.37 -29.31
CA VAL A 459 -45.88 26.16 -29.24
C VAL A 459 -46.37 25.88 -27.81
N ALA A 460 -47.59 25.36 -27.64
CA ALA A 460 -48.11 24.92 -26.33
C ALA A 460 -47.93 23.40 -26.14
N LEU A 461 -47.21 22.99 -25.10
CA LEU A 461 -46.84 21.59 -24.86
C LEU A 461 -47.93 20.82 -24.11
N THR A 462 -47.93 19.49 -24.26
CA THR A 462 -48.76 18.55 -23.48
C THR A 462 -47.90 17.40 -22.96
N PRO A 463 -48.27 16.70 -21.87
CA PRO A 463 -47.45 15.61 -21.33
C PRO A 463 -47.12 14.49 -22.34
N ALA A 464 -47.98 14.26 -23.34
CA ALA A 464 -47.76 13.26 -24.38
C ALA A 464 -46.83 13.72 -25.52
N ALA A 465 -46.52 15.01 -25.60
CA ALA A 465 -45.61 15.58 -26.60
C ALA A 465 -44.13 15.42 -26.22
N LEU A 466 -43.86 14.99 -24.98
CA LEU A 466 -42.51 14.88 -24.44
C LEU A 466 -42.05 13.42 -24.47
N THR A 467 -40.87 13.18 -25.04
CA THR A 467 -40.13 11.94 -24.85
C THR A 467 -38.81 12.27 -24.21
N VAL A 468 -38.56 11.72 -23.03
CA VAL A 468 -37.33 11.93 -22.26
C VAL A 468 -36.55 10.63 -22.27
N SER A 469 -35.26 10.71 -22.61
CA SER A 469 -34.36 9.55 -22.58
C SER A 469 -33.00 9.94 -22.03
N GLU A 470 -32.50 9.19 -21.06
CA GLU A 470 -31.17 9.37 -20.48
C GLU A 470 -30.19 8.36 -21.10
N ALA A 471 -29.00 8.83 -21.45
CA ALA A 471 -27.88 7.97 -21.85
C ALA A 471 -26.53 8.63 -21.53
N GLY A 472 -25.85 8.11 -20.51
CA GLY A 472 -24.46 8.47 -20.22
C GLY A 472 -24.29 9.82 -19.52
N GLY A 473 -25.26 10.20 -18.67
CA GLY A 473 -25.26 11.47 -17.93
C GLY A 473 -25.84 12.65 -18.73
N ILE A 474 -26.40 12.37 -19.91
CA ILE A 474 -27.07 13.36 -20.76
C ILE A 474 -28.51 12.91 -20.91
N THR A 475 -29.43 13.78 -20.51
CA THR A 475 -30.87 13.57 -20.69
C THR A 475 -31.31 14.30 -21.95
N THR A 476 -31.69 13.54 -22.97
CA THR A 476 -32.26 14.11 -24.20
C THR A 476 -33.76 14.34 -24.01
N VAL A 477 -34.19 15.57 -24.24
CA VAL A 477 -35.59 15.96 -24.26
C VAL A 477 -36.01 16.14 -25.71
N ALA A 478 -36.81 15.21 -26.22
CA ALA A 478 -37.36 15.26 -27.57
C ALA A 478 -38.82 15.74 -27.52
N ILE A 479 -39.12 16.79 -28.28
CA ILE A 479 -40.45 17.38 -28.37
C ILE A 479 -41.09 16.99 -29.69
N ASP A 480 -42.17 16.20 -29.65
CA ASP A 480 -43.08 15.95 -30.76
C ASP A 480 -44.37 16.74 -30.54
N SER A 481 -44.39 17.99 -31.01
CA SER A 481 -45.50 18.90 -30.75
C SER A 481 -46.77 18.54 -31.52
N ASN A 482 -46.63 17.78 -32.61
CA ASN A 482 -47.70 17.47 -33.54
C ASN A 482 -48.26 16.03 -33.35
N GLY A 483 -47.56 15.18 -32.59
CA GLY A 483 -47.95 13.83 -32.19
C GLY A 483 -47.82 12.78 -33.30
N ASP A 484 -46.97 13.01 -34.29
CA ASP A 484 -46.77 12.09 -35.42
C ASP A 484 -45.68 11.01 -35.17
N GLY A 485 -45.01 11.08 -34.03
CA GLY A 485 -43.94 10.20 -33.60
C GLY A 485 -42.54 10.61 -34.07
N VAL A 486 -42.37 11.80 -34.66
CA VAL A 486 -41.09 12.39 -35.03
C VAL A 486 -40.87 13.66 -34.20
N ALA A 487 -39.70 13.79 -33.58
CA ALA A 487 -39.35 14.99 -32.83
C ALA A 487 -39.23 16.20 -33.79
N ASP A 488 -39.91 17.29 -33.43
CA ASP A 488 -39.82 18.58 -34.13
C ASP A 488 -38.56 19.35 -33.72
N ALA A 489 -38.08 19.16 -32.48
CA ALA A 489 -36.78 19.60 -31.98
C ALA A 489 -36.31 18.71 -30.82
N SER A 490 -35.02 18.76 -30.54
CA SER A 490 -34.42 18.10 -29.36
C SER A 490 -33.31 18.94 -28.75
N PHE A 491 -33.27 18.97 -27.43
CA PHE A 491 -32.18 19.57 -26.66
C PHE A 491 -31.72 18.60 -25.57
N GLN A 492 -30.60 18.93 -24.95
CA GLN A 492 -29.96 18.14 -23.91
C GLN A 492 -30.05 18.87 -22.57
N LEU A 493 -30.35 18.12 -21.52
CA LEU A 493 -30.08 18.51 -20.14
C LEU A 493 -28.85 17.73 -19.70
N ILE A 494 -27.80 18.42 -19.31
CA ILE A 494 -26.59 17.82 -18.76
C ILE A 494 -26.91 17.47 -17.31
N GLY A 495 -26.99 16.18 -17.04
CA GLY A 495 -27.53 15.66 -15.79
C GLY A 495 -28.28 14.36 -16.02
N ALA A 496 -28.17 13.46 -15.05
CA ALA A 496 -28.98 12.26 -15.01
C ALA A 496 -30.30 12.58 -14.29
N PHE A 497 -31.37 12.69 -15.06
CA PHE A 497 -32.72 12.91 -14.54
C PHE A 497 -33.46 11.57 -14.48
N GLU A 498 -34.13 11.30 -13.36
CA GLU A 498 -34.91 10.08 -13.21
C GLU A 498 -36.06 10.03 -14.23
N THR A 499 -36.37 8.83 -14.71
CA THR A 499 -37.41 8.65 -15.72
C THR A 499 -38.75 9.13 -15.16
N GLY A 500 -39.35 10.14 -15.80
CA GLY A 500 -40.61 10.74 -15.36
C GLY A 500 -40.49 11.99 -14.49
N SER A 501 -39.27 12.38 -14.10
CA SER A 501 -39.03 13.62 -13.33
C SER A 501 -39.10 14.90 -14.17
N ILE A 502 -38.86 14.82 -15.49
CA ILE A 502 -39.07 15.94 -16.41
C ILE A 502 -40.50 15.88 -16.96
N VAL A 503 -41.30 16.88 -16.62
CA VAL A 503 -42.74 16.90 -16.91
C VAL A 503 -43.18 18.20 -17.53
N VAL A 504 -44.29 18.15 -18.27
CA VAL A 504 -44.99 19.36 -18.71
C VAL A 504 -45.90 19.82 -17.56
N GLY A 505 -45.58 20.98 -17.00
CA GLY A 505 -46.33 21.61 -15.91
C GLY A 505 -47.71 22.10 -16.35
N ALA A 506 -48.54 22.49 -15.39
CA ALA A 506 -49.88 23.03 -15.66
C ALA A 506 -49.86 24.41 -16.36
N ASP A 507 -48.73 25.10 -16.30
CA ASP A 507 -48.44 26.35 -17.01
C ASP A 507 -48.00 26.13 -18.47
N GLY A 508 -47.73 24.89 -18.86
CA GLY A 508 -47.28 24.51 -20.19
C GLY A 508 -45.77 24.55 -20.39
N GLY A 509 -45.00 24.91 -19.37
CA GLY A 509 -43.54 24.83 -19.36
C GLY A 509 -43.05 23.40 -19.10
N ILE A 510 -41.76 23.16 -19.38
CA ILE A 510 -41.08 21.93 -18.96
C ILE A 510 -40.43 22.20 -17.61
N HIS A 511 -40.72 21.34 -16.63
CA HIS A 511 -40.28 21.45 -15.24
C HIS A 511 -39.55 20.17 -14.84
N TYR A 512 -38.58 20.32 -13.94
CA TYR A 512 -38.02 19.22 -13.18
C TYR A 512 -38.78 19.06 -11.86
N VAL A 513 -39.41 17.90 -11.66
CA VAL A 513 -40.05 17.48 -10.42
C VAL A 513 -39.26 16.28 -9.88
N PRO A 514 -38.37 16.50 -8.89
CA PRO A 514 -37.60 15.42 -8.30
C PRO A 514 -38.49 14.49 -7.45
N ALA A 515 -38.02 13.26 -7.23
CA ALA A 515 -38.53 12.43 -6.14
C ALA A 515 -38.41 13.19 -4.81
N VAL A 516 -39.36 12.98 -3.90
CA VAL A 516 -39.38 13.75 -2.66
C VAL A 516 -38.66 13.02 -1.54
N SER A 517 -37.84 13.77 -0.81
CA SER A 517 -37.36 13.36 0.51
C SER A 517 -38.14 14.10 1.58
N ILE A 518 -39.19 13.47 2.10
CA ILE A 518 -40.04 14.07 3.15
C ILE A 518 -39.63 13.49 4.49
N THR A 519 -39.25 14.37 5.41
CA THR A 519 -39.02 13.99 6.81
C THR A 519 -40.04 14.69 7.71
N GLY A 520 -40.75 13.90 8.50
CA GLY A 520 -41.69 14.34 9.51
C GLY A 520 -41.05 15.00 10.72
N THR A 521 -41.84 15.09 11.77
CA THR A 521 -41.55 15.68 13.07
C THR A 521 -41.53 14.61 14.15
N ASP A 522 -41.27 14.99 15.41
CA ASP A 522 -41.30 14.03 16.53
C ASP A 522 -42.74 13.79 17.06
N GLY A 523 -43.78 14.00 16.25
CA GLY A 523 -45.14 13.60 16.62
C GLY A 523 -45.97 13.17 15.42
N ASP A 524 -47.12 12.54 15.66
CA ASP A 524 -47.96 11.86 14.68
C ASP A 524 -48.20 12.66 13.36
N ASP A 525 -47.54 12.23 12.30
CA ASP A 525 -47.52 12.83 10.98
C ASP A 525 -48.27 11.99 9.94
N LEU A 526 -48.81 12.68 8.92
CA LEU A 526 -49.37 12.06 7.73
C LEU A 526 -48.49 12.44 6.55
N ILE A 527 -47.70 11.49 6.06
CA ILE A 527 -46.75 11.68 4.97
C ILE A 527 -47.29 10.96 3.73
N THR A 528 -47.25 11.63 2.59
CA THR A 528 -47.64 11.05 1.30
C THR A 528 -46.61 11.44 0.24
N GLY A 529 -46.04 10.44 -0.41
CA GLY A 529 -45.11 10.59 -1.52
C GLY A 529 -45.77 11.08 -2.80
N THR A 530 -44.97 11.08 -3.85
CA THR A 530 -45.33 11.28 -5.24
C THR A 530 -45.60 9.94 -5.92
N ALA A 531 -45.33 9.80 -7.22
CA ALA A 531 -45.43 8.51 -7.92
C ALA A 531 -44.07 8.11 -8.51
N LEU A 532 -43.00 8.69 -7.96
CA LEU A 532 -41.60 8.43 -8.27
C LEU A 532 -40.98 7.71 -7.08
N ASP A 533 -39.71 7.29 -7.18
CA ASP A 533 -39.01 6.56 -6.12
C ASP A 533 -38.70 7.50 -4.93
N ASP A 534 -39.61 7.62 -3.98
CA ASP A 534 -39.51 8.61 -2.90
C ASP A 534 -38.69 8.11 -1.71
N THR A 535 -38.21 9.04 -0.86
CA THR A 535 -37.61 8.72 0.45
C THR A 535 -38.40 9.40 1.57
N LEU A 536 -39.20 8.63 2.30
CA LEU A 536 -40.13 9.15 3.30
C LEU A 536 -39.70 8.72 4.70
N SER A 537 -39.67 9.64 5.66
CA SER A 537 -39.30 9.35 7.05
C SER A 537 -40.27 10.01 8.03
N GLY A 538 -40.89 9.25 8.94
CA GLY A 538 -41.81 9.76 9.97
C GLY A 538 -41.09 10.47 11.11
N ARG A 539 -39.95 9.90 11.53
CA ARG A 539 -39.12 10.24 12.70
C ARG A 539 -39.69 9.76 14.02
N GLY A 540 -40.66 10.45 14.60
CA GLY A 540 -41.11 10.12 15.94
C GLY A 540 -42.58 10.40 16.11
N GLY A 541 -43.27 9.61 16.92
CA GLY A 541 -44.74 9.66 16.98
C GLY A 541 -45.32 8.48 16.21
N ASN A 542 -46.65 8.37 16.22
CA ASN A 542 -47.34 7.27 15.54
C ASN A 542 -47.82 7.78 14.19
N ASP A 543 -47.01 7.54 13.17
CA ASP A 543 -47.11 8.15 11.86
C ASP A 543 -47.94 7.31 10.90
N THR A 544 -48.43 7.94 9.83
CA THR A 544 -49.05 7.26 8.70
C THR A 544 -48.33 7.69 7.42
N ILE A 545 -47.65 6.75 6.78
CA ILE A 545 -46.80 7.03 5.62
C ILE A 545 -47.28 6.25 4.41
N ILE A 546 -47.45 6.95 3.28
CA ILE A 546 -47.98 6.40 2.02
C ILE A 546 -47.04 6.75 0.86
N GLY A 547 -46.39 5.77 0.24
CA GLY A 547 -45.47 5.97 -0.90
C GLY A 547 -46.19 6.23 -2.23
N LEU A 548 -47.28 5.49 -2.48
CA LEU A 548 -48.12 5.46 -3.70
C LEU A 548 -47.63 4.51 -4.79
N ALA A 549 -46.68 4.90 -5.64
CA ALA A 549 -46.29 4.09 -6.78
C ALA A 549 -44.82 4.31 -7.12
N SER A 550 -44.22 3.30 -7.75
CA SER A 550 -42.77 3.17 -7.98
C SER A 550 -42.07 2.59 -6.75
N ALA A 551 -40.74 2.51 -6.72
CA ALA A 551 -39.99 1.81 -5.68
C ALA A 551 -39.59 2.79 -4.56
N ASP A 552 -40.42 2.89 -3.54
CA ASP A 552 -40.23 3.86 -2.47
C ASP A 552 -39.30 3.34 -1.35
N ILE A 553 -38.58 4.24 -0.70
CA ILE A 553 -37.85 3.98 0.56
C ILE A 553 -38.60 4.69 1.68
N ILE A 554 -39.14 3.94 2.63
CA ILE A 554 -39.95 4.48 3.73
C ILE A 554 -39.37 4.03 5.07
N ASP A 555 -39.29 4.97 6.02
CA ASP A 555 -38.83 4.79 7.39
C ASP A 555 -39.86 5.38 8.36
N GLY A 556 -40.48 4.56 9.20
CA GLY A 556 -41.44 5.02 10.22
C GLY A 556 -40.74 5.90 11.26
N GLY A 557 -39.70 5.36 11.89
CA GLY A 557 -38.96 5.99 12.95
C GLY A 557 -39.38 5.43 14.30
N SER A 558 -39.54 6.26 15.33
CA SER A 558 -39.94 5.79 16.66
C SER A 558 -41.43 6.01 16.92
N GLY A 559 -42.18 4.96 17.26
CA GLY A 559 -43.61 5.01 17.52
C GLY A 559 -44.31 3.78 16.97
N ASP A 560 -45.63 3.70 17.08
CA ASP A 560 -46.38 2.62 16.44
C ASP A 560 -46.93 3.15 15.10
N ASP A 561 -46.23 2.87 14.01
CA ASP A 561 -46.44 3.47 12.68
C ASP A 561 -47.31 2.62 11.75
N LEU A 562 -47.99 3.29 10.82
CA LEU A 562 -48.78 2.67 9.75
C LEU A 562 -48.17 3.01 8.38
N ILE A 563 -47.51 2.03 7.78
CA ILE A 563 -46.73 2.21 6.55
C ILE A 563 -47.38 1.48 5.38
N SER A 564 -47.52 2.16 4.25
CA SER A 564 -48.00 1.61 2.98
C SER A 564 -47.13 2.11 1.83
N GLY A 565 -46.24 1.24 1.31
CA GLY A 565 -45.42 1.54 0.12
C GLY A 565 -46.29 1.88 -1.09
N GLY A 566 -47.16 0.96 -1.50
CA GLY A 566 -48.09 1.18 -2.60
C GLY A 566 -47.76 0.24 -3.75
N LEU A 567 -47.87 0.68 -5.01
CA LEU A 567 -47.54 -0.18 -6.15
C LEU A 567 -46.06 -0.05 -6.52
N GLY A 568 -45.26 -1.05 -6.20
CA GLY A 568 -43.86 -1.09 -6.60
C GLY A 568 -43.07 -2.05 -5.71
N ALA A 569 -41.77 -2.14 -5.97
CA ALA A 569 -40.87 -2.91 -5.14
C ALA A 569 -40.28 -2.00 -4.07
N ASP A 570 -41.05 -1.75 -3.02
CA ASP A 570 -40.72 -0.78 -1.98
C ASP A 570 -39.74 -1.34 -0.94
N THR A 571 -39.01 -0.47 -0.26
CA THR A 571 -38.19 -0.77 0.92
C THR A 571 -38.78 -0.05 2.11
N LEU A 572 -39.27 -0.79 3.10
CA LEU A 572 -40.10 -0.28 4.19
C LEU A 572 -39.44 -0.64 5.52
N THR A 573 -39.15 0.36 6.34
CA THR A 573 -38.52 0.25 7.67
C THR A 573 -39.52 0.79 8.69
N GLY A 574 -39.79 0.03 9.75
CA GLY A 574 -40.72 0.42 10.82
C GLY A 574 -40.03 1.35 11.80
N GLY A 575 -38.89 0.91 12.31
CA GLY A 575 -38.10 1.58 13.34
C GLY A 575 -38.42 1.07 14.75
N ASP A 576 -38.38 1.97 15.74
CA ASP A 576 -38.63 1.62 17.15
C ASP A 576 -40.14 1.63 17.46
N GLY A 577 -40.80 0.49 17.58
CA GLY A 577 -42.17 0.41 18.09
C GLY A 577 -42.94 -0.75 17.48
N SER A 578 -44.26 -0.80 17.67
CA SER A 578 -45.09 -1.88 17.11
C SER A 578 -45.71 -1.45 15.80
N ASP A 579 -45.01 -1.70 14.70
CA ASP A 579 -45.37 -1.13 13.41
C ASP A 579 -46.28 -2.02 12.58
N THR A 580 -47.07 -1.39 11.72
CA THR A 580 -48.00 -2.05 10.83
C THR A 580 -47.69 -1.71 9.39
N PHE A 581 -47.21 -2.71 8.63
CA PHE A 581 -47.06 -2.60 7.19
C PHE A 581 -48.34 -3.07 6.49
N ALA A 582 -49.07 -2.16 5.85
CA ALA A 582 -50.39 -2.40 5.31
C ALA A 582 -50.43 -2.29 3.78
N GLY A 583 -51.12 -3.25 3.14
CA GLY A 583 -51.35 -3.21 1.70
C GLY A 583 -52.21 -4.38 1.21
N THR A 584 -52.66 -4.32 -0.03
CA THR A 584 -53.21 -5.48 -0.75
C THR A 584 -52.08 -6.39 -1.22
N LEU A 585 -52.38 -7.63 -1.62
CA LEU A 585 -51.36 -8.55 -2.17
C LEU A 585 -50.57 -7.96 -3.35
N ALA A 586 -51.18 -7.08 -4.16
CA ALA A 586 -50.50 -6.44 -5.29
C ALA A 586 -49.60 -5.26 -4.88
N GLU A 587 -49.90 -4.62 -3.74
CA GLU A 587 -49.10 -3.50 -3.20
C GLU A 587 -47.94 -4.01 -2.32
N LEU A 588 -48.01 -5.25 -1.85
CA LEU A 588 -46.91 -5.87 -1.10
C LEU A 588 -46.03 -6.74 -2.01
N ASP A 589 -46.38 -6.94 -3.28
CA ASP A 589 -45.63 -7.82 -4.18
C ASP A 589 -44.33 -7.16 -4.64
N GLY A 590 -43.20 -7.78 -4.29
CA GLY A 590 -41.86 -7.28 -4.57
C GLY A 590 -41.25 -6.42 -3.45
N SER A 591 -42.01 -6.05 -2.42
CA SER A 591 -41.53 -5.18 -1.34
C SER A 591 -40.55 -5.90 -0.40
N ILE A 592 -39.71 -5.10 0.25
CA ILE A 592 -38.72 -5.48 1.26
C ILE A 592 -39.10 -4.77 2.56
N PHE A 593 -39.26 -5.52 3.64
CA PHE A 593 -39.44 -4.99 4.99
C PHE A 593 -38.08 -5.05 5.69
N GLU A 594 -37.43 -3.91 5.84
CA GLU A 594 -36.24 -3.77 6.66
C GLU A 594 -36.66 -3.69 8.13
N ASP A 595 -35.76 -4.01 9.04
CA ASP A 595 -35.91 -4.02 10.51
C ASP A 595 -37.12 -4.74 11.15
N PHE A 596 -37.92 -5.45 10.36
CA PHE A 596 -39.09 -6.19 10.85
C PHE A 596 -38.78 -7.08 12.06
N ASP A 597 -39.38 -6.74 13.20
CA ASP A 597 -39.13 -7.40 14.49
C ASP A 597 -40.35 -8.15 15.05
N SER A 598 -40.21 -8.69 16.26
CA SER A 598 -41.27 -9.50 16.90
C SER A 598 -42.54 -8.71 17.27
N SER A 599 -42.45 -7.38 17.35
CA SER A 599 -43.53 -6.46 17.67
C SER A 599 -44.27 -5.94 16.44
N ASP A 600 -43.70 -6.10 15.25
CA ASP A 600 -44.28 -5.67 13.99
C ASP A 600 -45.32 -6.64 13.41
N GLU A 601 -46.16 -6.11 12.53
CA GLU A 601 -47.10 -6.91 11.75
C GLU A 601 -47.22 -6.50 10.27
N ILE A 602 -47.33 -7.49 9.38
CA ILE A 602 -47.75 -7.26 8.00
C ILE A 602 -49.25 -7.53 7.90
N ARG A 603 -50.03 -6.49 7.57
CA ARG A 603 -51.48 -6.53 7.42
C ARG A 603 -51.89 -6.57 5.94
N VAL A 604 -52.24 -7.76 5.47
CA VAL A 604 -52.73 -7.97 4.11
C VAL A 604 -54.23 -7.67 4.04
N SER A 605 -54.56 -6.56 3.40
CA SER A 605 -55.91 -6.01 3.30
C SER A 605 -56.74 -6.71 2.23
N GLY A 606 -58.00 -7.05 2.56
CA GLY A 606 -58.97 -7.54 1.58
C GLY A 606 -58.78 -8.98 1.09
N ALA A 607 -57.87 -9.73 1.71
CA ALA A 607 -57.64 -11.15 1.44
C ALA A 607 -57.52 -11.95 2.77
N THR A 608 -58.32 -13.02 2.91
CA THR A 608 -58.28 -13.91 4.07
C THR A 608 -57.69 -15.28 3.70
N PHE A 609 -56.58 -15.67 4.31
CA PHE A 609 -55.96 -16.99 4.12
C PHE A 609 -55.33 -17.51 5.41
N GLY A 610 -55.09 -18.82 5.50
CA GLY A 610 -54.46 -19.47 6.66
C GLY A 610 -52.97 -19.77 6.43
N SER A 611 -52.27 -20.29 7.43
CA SER A 611 -50.84 -20.60 7.34
C SER A 611 -50.44 -21.52 6.18
N SER A 612 -51.36 -22.34 5.66
CA SER A 612 -51.12 -23.20 4.49
C SER A 612 -50.96 -22.44 3.16
N ALA A 613 -51.35 -21.17 3.11
CA ALA A 613 -51.19 -20.31 1.94
C ALA A 613 -49.86 -19.54 1.93
N VAL A 614 -49.12 -19.57 3.04
CA VAL A 614 -47.85 -18.84 3.22
C VAL A 614 -46.71 -19.85 3.19
N THR A 615 -45.74 -19.62 2.32
CA THR A 615 -44.50 -20.39 2.28
C THR A 615 -43.32 -19.47 2.58
N VAL A 616 -42.58 -19.78 3.64
CA VAL A 616 -41.31 -19.13 3.97
C VAL A 616 -40.21 -19.92 3.30
N LEU A 617 -39.50 -19.30 2.36
CA LEU A 617 -38.34 -19.91 1.70
C LEU A 617 -37.11 -19.76 2.59
N PRO A 618 -36.12 -20.69 2.50
CA PRO A 618 -34.88 -20.58 3.25
C PRO A 618 -34.22 -19.21 3.02
N PRO A 619 -33.73 -18.54 4.07
CA PRO A 619 -33.07 -17.25 3.93
C PRO A 619 -31.87 -17.33 2.97
N VAL A 620 -31.71 -16.30 2.16
CA VAL A 620 -30.58 -16.16 1.23
C VAL A 620 -29.96 -14.80 1.47
N ALA A 621 -28.69 -14.79 1.90
CA ALA A 621 -27.93 -13.58 2.18
C ALA A 621 -28.59 -12.66 3.23
N GLY A 622 -29.02 -13.24 4.37
CA GLY A 622 -29.61 -12.48 5.48
C GLY A 622 -31.05 -12.02 5.26
N LYS A 623 -31.69 -12.41 4.14
CA LYS A 623 -33.07 -12.02 3.81
C LYS A 623 -33.98 -13.23 3.68
N THR A 624 -35.20 -13.12 4.21
CA THR A 624 -36.22 -14.18 4.19
C THR A 624 -37.27 -13.89 3.13
N THR A 625 -37.42 -14.77 2.14
CA THR A 625 -38.45 -14.62 1.10
C THR A 625 -39.74 -15.34 1.48
N ILE A 626 -40.87 -14.64 1.36
CA ILE A 626 -42.21 -15.14 1.67
C ILE A 626 -43.03 -15.12 0.39
N THR A 627 -43.62 -16.26 0.06
CA THR A 627 -44.58 -16.36 -1.06
C THR A 627 -45.96 -16.67 -0.52
N VAL A 628 -46.98 -15.98 -1.02
CA VAL A 628 -48.38 -16.17 -0.65
C VAL A 628 -49.17 -16.68 -1.85
N ASP A 629 -49.76 -17.88 -1.73
CA ASP A 629 -50.74 -18.44 -2.68
C ASP A 629 -52.11 -18.48 -1.98
N SER A 630 -52.85 -17.37 -2.08
CA SER A 630 -54.10 -17.17 -1.35
C SER A 630 -55.25 -18.02 -1.90
N ASN A 631 -55.17 -18.44 -3.16
CA ASN A 631 -56.23 -19.16 -3.86
C ASN A 631 -55.96 -20.69 -3.94
N GLY A 632 -54.73 -21.13 -3.65
CA GLY A 632 -54.29 -22.51 -3.57
C GLY A 632 -54.11 -23.20 -4.93
N ASP A 633 -53.86 -22.45 -6.01
CA ASP A 633 -53.67 -23.00 -7.36
C ASP A 633 -52.21 -23.39 -7.67
N GLY A 634 -51.29 -23.10 -6.75
CA GLY A 634 -49.86 -23.38 -6.85
C GLY A 634 -49.04 -22.28 -7.52
N ILE A 635 -49.63 -21.11 -7.80
CA ILE A 635 -48.94 -19.91 -8.27
C ILE A 635 -49.01 -18.87 -7.15
N ALA A 636 -47.89 -18.26 -6.79
CA ALA A 636 -47.88 -17.19 -5.80
C ALA A 636 -48.64 -15.98 -6.34
N ASP A 637 -49.60 -15.48 -5.56
CA ASP A 637 -50.32 -14.23 -5.81
C ASP A 637 -49.45 -13.01 -5.43
N ALA A 638 -48.54 -13.18 -4.46
CA ALA A 638 -47.55 -12.18 -4.05
C ALA A 638 -46.28 -12.84 -3.50
N THR A 639 -45.14 -12.17 -3.66
CA THR A 639 -43.84 -12.52 -3.08
C THR A 639 -43.20 -11.28 -2.48
N PHE A 640 -42.83 -11.31 -1.21
CA PHE A 640 -42.11 -10.22 -0.56
C PHE A 640 -40.99 -10.74 0.32
N VAL A 641 -40.12 -9.83 0.76
CA VAL A 641 -38.91 -10.16 1.50
C VAL A 641 -38.91 -9.43 2.83
N ILE A 642 -38.49 -10.12 3.88
CA ILE A 642 -38.24 -9.52 5.20
C ILE A 642 -36.74 -9.62 5.46
N ASP A 643 -36.15 -8.53 5.95
CA ASP A 643 -34.75 -8.50 6.36
C ASP A 643 -34.57 -9.29 7.68
N GLY A 644 -33.48 -10.04 7.79
CA GLY A 644 -33.26 -11.02 8.84
C GLY A 644 -33.56 -12.46 8.40
N GLU A 645 -32.90 -13.41 9.08
CA GLU A 645 -33.05 -14.85 8.84
C GLU A 645 -34.21 -15.42 9.67
N HIS A 646 -35.43 -15.19 9.21
CA HIS A 646 -36.67 -15.62 9.84
C HIS A 646 -37.09 -17.00 9.31
N TYR A 647 -37.25 -17.96 10.21
CA TYR A 647 -37.59 -19.35 9.85
C TYR A 647 -39.06 -19.71 10.11
N GLY A 648 -39.88 -18.77 10.62
CA GLY A 648 -41.29 -18.99 10.91
C GLY A 648 -42.12 -17.71 10.95
N LEU A 649 -43.37 -17.79 10.47
CA LEU A 649 -44.36 -16.73 10.57
C LEU A 649 -45.65 -17.24 11.20
N GLY A 650 -46.14 -16.53 12.21
CA GLY A 650 -47.49 -16.68 12.73
C GLY A 650 -48.48 -16.04 11.76
N VAL A 651 -49.48 -16.82 11.30
CA VAL A 651 -50.56 -16.32 10.44
C VAL A 651 -51.86 -16.31 11.23
N THR A 652 -52.46 -15.12 11.37
CA THR A 652 -53.75 -14.93 12.03
C THR A 652 -54.72 -14.17 11.12
N VAL A 653 -56.02 -14.43 11.27
CA VAL A 653 -57.05 -13.75 10.47
C VAL A 653 -57.83 -12.80 11.40
N ASP A 654 -57.85 -11.52 11.05
CA ASP A 654 -58.61 -10.48 11.76
C ASP A 654 -59.63 -9.83 10.80
N GLY A 655 -60.91 -10.16 10.98
CA GLY A 655 -61.98 -9.64 10.12
C GLY A 655 -61.84 -10.07 8.65
N THR A 656 -61.57 -9.10 7.76
CA THR A 656 -61.32 -9.32 6.33
C THR A 656 -59.84 -9.37 5.96
N ASP A 657 -58.96 -9.18 6.93
CA ASP A 657 -57.53 -9.01 6.73
C ASP A 657 -56.79 -10.22 7.28
N THR A 658 -55.62 -10.49 6.74
CA THR A 658 -54.69 -11.50 7.24
C THR A 658 -53.46 -10.81 7.83
N ILE A 659 -53.05 -11.20 9.03
CA ILE A 659 -51.92 -10.64 9.75
C ILE A 659 -50.81 -11.68 9.84
N LEU A 660 -49.60 -11.29 9.43
CA LEU A 660 -48.37 -12.08 9.53
C LEU A 660 -47.44 -11.45 10.58
N ARG A 661 -46.83 -12.28 11.45
CA ARG A 661 -45.86 -11.90 12.50
C ARG A 661 -44.69 -12.88 12.56
N ILE A 662 -43.51 -12.46 13.00
CA ILE A 662 -42.36 -13.35 13.25
C ILE A 662 -42.68 -14.39 14.33
N SER A 663 -42.11 -15.59 14.20
CA SER A 663 -42.12 -16.63 15.23
C SER A 663 -40.75 -17.33 15.23
N GLY A 664 -39.82 -16.93 16.12
CA GLY A 664 -38.47 -17.51 16.28
C GLY A 664 -37.49 -16.61 17.09
N PRO A 665 -36.25 -17.09 17.39
CA PRO A 665 -35.19 -16.34 18.10
C PRO A 665 -34.65 -15.13 17.30
N THR A 666 -34.19 -14.09 18.00
CA THR A 666 -33.76 -12.76 17.53
C THR A 666 -32.42 -12.34 18.18
N VAL A 667 -31.83 -11.20 17.79
CA VAL A 667 -30.56 -10.68 18.37
C VAL A 667 -30.74 -9.82 19.64
N PHE A 668 -31.90 -9.92 20.28
CA PHE A 668 -32.24 -9.24 21.52
C PHE A 668 -32.66 -10.27 22.57
N ASP A 669 -32.74 -9.84 23.84
CA ASP A 669 -33.23 -10.67 24.96
C ASP A 669 -34.56 -11.39 24.63
N ASP A 670 -34.51 -12.69 24.38
CA ASP A 670 -35.64 -13.54 24.03
C ASP A 670 -36.16 -14.38 25.22
N ASP A 671 -37.46 -14.68 25.25
CA ASP A 671 -38.08 -15.66 26.17
C ASP A 671 -38.76 -16.76 25.36
N LEU A 672 -38.05 -17.89 25.20
CA LEU A 672 -38.41 -19.00 24.33
C LEU A 672 -38.71 -20.26 25.14
N THR A 673 -39.73 -20.99 24.71
CA THR A 673 -40.04 -22.32 25.24
C THR A 673 -40.06 -23.31 24.09
N GLY A 674 -39.26 -24.37 24.21
CA GLY A 674 -39.22 -25.51 23.32
C GLY A 674 -40.52 -26.32 23.35
N THR A 675 -40.48 -27.46 22.68
CA THR A 675 -41.59 -28.39 22.57
C THR A 675 -41.43 -29.55 23.56
N THR A 676 -41.81 -30.78 23.19
CA THR A 676 -41.62 -31.97 24.05
C THR A 676 -40.91 -33.08 23.28
N GLY A 677 -40.25 -32.70 22.19
CA GLY A 677 -39.37 -33.55 21.42
C GLY A 677 -38.20 -32.71 20.93
N ASP A 678 -37.19 -33.38 20.39
CA ASP A 678 -35.88 -32.84 20.07
C ASP A 678 -35.94 -31.51 19.31
N ASP A 679 -35.55 -30.43 19.99
CA ASP A 679 -35.49 -29.08 19.45
C ASP A 679 -34.04 -28.70 19.10
N ALA A 680 -33.85 -27.95 18.00
CA ALA A 680 -32.55 -27.43 17.59
C ALA A 680 -32.66 -25.92 17.41
N ILE A 681 -32.07 -25.16 18.34
CA ILE A 681 -32.32 -23.73 18.50
C ILE A 681 -30.99 -22.97 18.60
N ASN A 682 -30.95 -21.81 17.95
CA ASN A 682 -29.88 -20.85 18.05
C ASN A 682 -30.49 -19.52 18.50
N LEU A 683 -30.17 -19.07 19.72
CA LEU A 683 -30.77 -17.90 20.38
C LEU A 683 -30.16 -16.57 19.94
N LEU A 684 -29.06 -16.60 19.18
CA LEU A 684 -28.35 -15.43 18.65
C LEU A 684 -27.73 -14.54 19.73
N ALA A 685 -28.03 -13.26 19.82
CA ALA A 685 -27.41 -12.35 20.80
C ALA A 685 -28.51 -11.81 21.71
N GLY A 686 -28.17 -11.39 22.92
CA GLY A 686 -29.18 -10.98 23.92
C GLY A 686 -28.97 -11.73 25.23
N ASN A 687 -29.64 -11.32 26.31
CA ASN A 687 -29.71 -12.13 27.53
C ASN A 687 -30.97 -12.98 27.46
N ASP A 688 -30.84 -14.20 26.98
CA ASP A 688 -31.95 -15.02 26.57
C ASP A 688 -32.39 -15.98 27.68
N VAL A 689 -33.66 -16.37 27.64
CA VAL A 689 -34.24 -17.40 28.50
C VAL A 689 -34.83 -18.49 27.62
N TYR A 690 -34.28 -19.71 27.73
CA TYR A 690 -34.77 -20.89 27.02
C TYR A 690 -35.17 -22.02 27.98
N LEU A 691 -36.34 -22.61 27.73
CA LEU A 691 -36.86 -23.79 28.43
C LEU A 691 -37.19 -24.93 27.45
N GLY A 692 -36.39 -26.00 27.42
CA GLY A 692 -36.51 -27.13 26.48
C GLY A 692 -37.57 -28.19 26.82
N LEU A 693 -37.92 -28.31 28.11
CA LEU A 693 -38.91 -29.25 28.65
C LEU A 693 -38.50 -30.74 28.53
N SER A 694 -38.66 -31.37 27.37
CA SER A 694 -38.34 -32.79 27.19
C SER A 694 -37.97 -33.03 25.74
N GLY A 695 -37.06 -33.96 25.47
CA GLY A 695 -36.47 -34.11 24.14
C GLY A 695 -34.96 -34.12 24.29
N ASN A 696 -34.25 -34.50 23.23
CA ASN A 696 -32.80 -34.33 23.17
C ASN A 696 -32.52 -33.03 22.42
N ASP A 697 -32.37 -31.94 23.16
CA ASP A 697 -32.35 -30.59 22.62
C ASP A 697 -30.92 -30.13 22.32
N ALA A 698 -30.76 -29.34 21.25
CA ALA A 698 -29.48 -28.74 20.86
C ALA A 698 -29.64 -27.22 20.83
N VAL A 699 -29.07 -26.54 21.82
CA VAL A 699 -29.24 -25.09 22.03
C VAL A 699 -27.90 -24.38 21.97
N VAL A 700 -27.84 -23.30 21.20
CA VAL A 700 -26.69 -22.38 21.15
C VAL A 700 -27.18 -20.99 21.56
N ALA A 701 -26.66 -20.44 22.66
CA ALA A 701 -27.09 -19.18 23.25
C ALA A 701 -26.38 -17.96 22.61
N ASN A 702 -25.07 -18.06 22.38
CA ASN A 702 -24.16 -17.06 21.81
C ASN A 702 -23.80 -15.88 22.73
N ASP A 703 -24.08 -14.63 22.33
CA ASP A 703 -23.57 -13.43 23.01
C ASP A 703 -24.63 -12.96 24.02
N GLY A 704 -24.41 -13.11 25.32
CA GLY A 704 -25.47 -12.96 26.30
C GLY A 704 -25.08 -13.24 27.75
N ASN A 705 -25.94 -12.94 28.71
CA ASN A 705 -25.90 -13.65 29.99
C ASN A 705 -27.16 -14.50 30.05
N ASP A 706 -27.05 -15.70 29.53
CA ASP A 706 -28.20 -16.50 29.14
C ASP A 706 -28.63 -17.45 30.25
N TYR A 707 -29.91 -17.81 30.24
CA TYR A 707 -30.45 -18.87 31.07
C TYR A 707 -31.02 -19.96 30.17
N VAL A 708 -30.35 -21.10 30.11
CA VAL A 708 -30.73 -22.23 29.27
C VAL A 708 -31.00 -23.46 30.15
N ASP A 709 -32.23 -23.96 30.09
CA ASP A 709 -32.69 -25.17 30.77
C ASP A 709 -33.10 -26.21 29.70
N GLY A 710 -32.28 -27.25 29.53
CA GLY A 710 -32.52 -28.33 28.55
C GLY A 710 -33.72 -29.20 28.94
N GLY A 711 -33.86 -29.51 30.23
CA GLY A 711 -35.00 -30.23 30.77
C GLY A 711 -34.75 -31.74 30.85
N ALA A 712 -35.41 -32.54 30.02
CA ALA A 712 -35.35 -33.99 30.16
C ALA A 712 -35.05 -34.70 28.84
N GLY A 713 -33.92 -35.39 28.79
CA GLY A 713 -33.37 -36.04 27.60
C GLY A 713 -31.88 -35.74 27.52
N ASP A 714 -31.19 -36.28 26.53
CA ASP A 714 -29.75 -36.07 26.39
C ASP A 714 -29.52 -34.78 25.59
N ASP A 715 -29.21 -33.69 26.29
CA ASP A 715 -29.20 -32.33 25.75
C ASP A 715 -27.78 -31.86 25.37
N THR A 716 -27.68 -30.90 24.47
CA THR A 716 -26.43 -30.27 24.02
C THR A 716 -26.57 -28.75 24.08
N LEU A 717 -25.96 -28.11 25.08
CA LEU A 717 -26.12 -26.69 25.39
C LEU A 717 -24.79 -25.94 25.26
N TYR A 718 -24.79 -24.82 24.54
CA TYR A 718 -23.63 -23.92 24.39
C TYR A 718 -24.00 -22.50 24.83
N GLY A 719 -23.35 -21.96 25.86
CA GLY A 719 -23.47 -20.55 26.29
C GLY A 719 -22.75 -19.61 25.31
N ASN A 720 -21.44 -19.79 25.17
CA ASN A 720 -20.47 -19.02 24.38
C ASN A 720 -19.95 -17.73 25.03
N GLN A 721 -20.62 -16.58 24.98
CA GLN A 721 -20.05 -15.28 25.38
C GLN A 721 -20.92 -14.60 26.42
N GLY A 722 -20.40 -14.43 27.63
CA GLY A 722 -20.99 -13.74 28.77
C GLY A 722 -21.26 -14.73 29.91
N ASN A 723 -21.89 -14.27 30.99
CA ASN A 723 -22.00 -15.07 32.21
C ASN A 723 -23.30 -15.90 32.19
N ASP A 724 -23.20 -17.11 31.71
CA ASP A 724 -24.34 -17.95 31.38
C ASP A 724 -24.74 -18.87 32.54
N THR A 725 -26.00 -19.30 32.54
CA THR A 725 -26.53 -20.36 33.41
C THR A 725 -27.07 -21.48 32.55
N LEU A 726 -26.39 -22.63 32.58
CA LEU A 726 -26.74 -23.82 31.79
C LEU A 726 -27.18 -24.96 32.73
N ILE A 727 -28.32 -25.57 32.43
CA ILE A 727 -28.92 -26.64 33.23
C ILE A 727 -29.33 -27.80 32.30
N GLY A 728 -28.73 -28.99 32.49
CA GLY A 728 -29.09 -30.22 31.76
C GLY A 728 -30.28 -30.97 32.38
N ASP A 729 -30.36 -30.96 33.71
CA ASP A 729 -31.42 -31.60 34.52
C ASP A 729 -31.37 -33.15 34.50
N THR A 730 -31.97 -33.85 33.55
CA THR A 730 -31.90 -35.33 33.50
C THR A 730 -31.59 -35.85 32.11
N GLY A 731 -30.55 -36.68 31.99
CA GLY A 731 -30.05 -37.16 30.71
C GLY A 731 -28.54 -37.24 30.76
N ASP A 732 -27.91 -37.84 29.75
CA ASP A 732 -26.44 -37.74 29.61
C ASP A 732 -26.14 -36.48 28.78
N ASP A 733 -25.90 -35.36 29.46
CA ASP A 733 -25.91 -34.03 28.85
C ASP A 733 -24.52 -33.52 28.44
N HIS A 734 -24.49 -32.61 27.46
CA HIS A 734 -23.29 -31.95 26.96
C HIS A 734 -23.41 -30.41 27.11
N LEU A 735 -22.66 -29.79 28.02
CA LEU A 735 -22.79 -28.37 28.35
C LEU A 735 -21.45 -27.61 28.21
N TRP A 736 -21.43 -26.49 27.49
CA TRP A 736 -20.26 -25.63 27.33
C TRP A 736 -20.57 -24.17 27.68
N GLY A 737 -19.93 -23.61 28.70
CA GLY A 737 -20.09 -22.22 29.16
C GLY A 737 -19.53 -21.20 28.18
N GLY A 738 -18.23 -21.29 27.87
CA GLY A 738 -17.59 -20.46 26.85
C GLY A 738 -16.67 -19.38 27.42
N GLN A 739 -17.08 -18.12 27.43
CA GLN A 739 -16.33 -16.96 27.92
C GLN A 739 -17.22 -16.25 28.92
N GLY A 740 -16.78 -16.00 30.15
CA GLY A 740 -17.62 -15.40 31.18
C GLY A 740 -17.45 -16.16 32.49
N ASP A 741 -18.00 -15.63 33.58
CA ASP A 741 -18.09 -16.38 34.83
C ASP A 741 -19.40 -17.19 34.83
N ASP A 742 -19.34 -18.45 34.41
CA ASP A 742 -20.50 -19.29 34.11
C ASP A 742 -20.98 -20.14 35.29
N LEU A 743 -22.25 -20.54 35.25
CA LEU A 743 -22.89 -21.44 36.20
C LEU A 743 -23.50 -22.65 35.49
N ILE A 744 -22.85 -23.81 35.60
CA ILE A 744 -23.22 -25.02 34.86
C ILE A 744 -23.65 -26.14 35.82
N PHE A 745 -24.82 -26.73 35.56
CA PHE A 745 -25.34 -27.88 36.29
C PHE A 745 -25.68 -29.01 35.32
N GLY A 746 -24.98 -30.15 35.43
CA GLY A 746 -25.29 -31.38 34.68
C GLY A 746 -26.62 -31.97 35.15
N GLY A 747 -26.65 -32.53 36.36
CA GLY A 747 -27.88 -32.99 37.00
C GLY A 747 -27.84 -34.48 37.31
N ILE A 748 -28.69 -35.26 36.64
CA ILE A 748 -28.72 -36.73 36.77
C ILE A 748 -28.39 -37.34 35.42
N GLY A 749 -27.27 -38.07 35.35
CA GLY A 749 -26.79 -38.77 34.15
C GLY A 749 -25.27 -38.69 34.07
N ASP A 750 -24.67 -39.37 33.08
CA ASP A 750 -23.22 -39.29 32.86
C ASP A 750 -22.93 -38.04 31.99
N ASP A 751 -22.66 -36.88 32.61
CA ASP A 751 -22.62 -35.57 31.94
C ASP A 751 -21.21 -35.16 31.46
N SER A 752 -21.14 -34.30 30.44
CA SER A 752 -19.91 -33.73 29.89
C SER A 752 -19.99 -32.21 29.90
N MET A 753 -19.20 -31.56 30.74
CA MET A 753 -19.23 -30.10 30.95
C MET A 753 -17.87 -29.42 30.71
N GLU A 754 -17.89 -28.21 30.15
CA GLU A 754 -16.72 -27.34 30.03
C GLU A 754 -17.10 -25.88 30.38
N GLY A 755 -16.36 -25.26 31.31
CA GLY A 755 -16.58 -23.88 31.77
C GLY A 755 -16.10 -22.88 30.73
N GLY A 756 -14.81 -22.92 30.41
CA GLY A 756 -14.22 -22.11 29.35
C GLY A 756 -13.29 -21.04 29.93
N VAL A 757 -13.49 -19.78 29.57
CA VAL A 757 -12.66 -18.66 30.06
C VAL A 757 -13.46 -17.81 31.03
N GLY A 758 -13.07 -17.80 32.30
CA GLY A 758 -13.65 -17.01 33.38
C GLY A 758 -13.64 -17.81 34.67
N ASN A 759 -14.22 -17.29 35.74
CA ASN A 759 -14.25 -17.97 37.03
C ASN A 759 -15.57 -18.74 37.18
N ASP A 760 -15.57 -19.97 36.72
CA ASP A 760 -16.77 -20.75 36.53
C ASP A 760 -17.17 -21.51 37.78
N THR A 761 -18.45 -21.90 37.86
CA THR A 761 -18.95 -22.81 38.87
C THR A 761 -19.68 -23.96 38.20
N LEU A 762 -19.06 -25.15 38.23
CA LEU A 762 -19.53 -26.36 37.57
C LEU A 762 -19.91 -27.42 38.59
N ARG A 763 -21.03 -28.09 38.35
CA ARG A 763 -21.49 -29.21 39.18
C ARG A 763 -22.05 -30.34 38.33
N GLY A 764 -21.39 -31.50 38.42
CA GLY A 764 -21.81 -32.77 37.81
C GLY A 764 -23.16 -33.23 38.32
N GLY A 765 -23.18 -33.79 39.53
CA GLY A 765 -24.41 -34.25 40.13
C GLY A 765 -24.35 -35.74 40.45
N ASP A 766 -25.36 -36.48 40.01
CA ASP A 766 -25.39 -37.93 40.16
C ASP A 766 -25.06 -38.58 38.82
N GLY A 767 -23.96 -39.33 38.71
CA GLY A 767 -23.53 -39.98 37.47
C GLY A 767 -22.02 -39.88 37.29
N ARG A 768 -21.47 -40.50 36.24
CA ARG A 768 -20.02 -40.44 35.97
C ARG A 768 -19.74 -39.29 35.04
N ASP A 769 -19.36 -38.16 35.63
CA ASP A 769 -19.29 -36.89 34.93
C ASP A 769 -17.86 -36.61 34.44
N THR A 770 -17.75 -35.90 33.31
CA THR A 770 -16.50 -35.33 32.82
C THR A 770 -16.61 -33.81 32.84
N VAL A 771 -15.86 -33.14 33.70
CA VAL A 771 -15.95 -31.70 33.94
C VAL A 771 -14.61 -31.02 33.67
N ARG A 772 -14.61 -29.95 32.87
CA ARG A 772 -13.44 -29.14 32.58
C ARG A 772 -13.69 -27.68 32.96
N GLY A 773 -12.85 -27.04 33.77
CA GLY A 773 -12.93 -25.61 34.09
C GLY A 773 -12.37 -24.74 32.97
N ALA A 774 -11.18 -25.11 32.48
CA ALA A 774 -10.37 -24.47 31.46
C ALA A 774 -9.52 -23.27 31.91
N SER A 775 -9.97 -22.02 31.93
CA SER A 775 -9.12 -20.87 32.29
C SER A 775 -9.85 -19.88 33.18
N GLY A 776 -9.28 -19.55 34.33
CA GLY A 776 -9.82 -18.71 35.38
C GLY A 776 -9.91 -19.51 36.68
N ASN A 777 -10.36 -18.89 37.77
CA ASN A 777 -10.36 -19.52 39.09
C ASN A 777 -11.70 -20.24 39.33
N ASP A 778 -11.74 -21.50 38.98
CA ASP A 778 -12.95 -22.30 38.86
C ASP A 778 -13.35 -23.01 40.15
N LYS A 779 -14.64 -23.30 40.27
CA LYS A 779 -15.20 -24.17 41.32
C LYS A 779 -15.87 -25.38 40.71
N ILE A 780 -15.26 -26.55 40.87
CA ILE A 780 -15.74 -27.80 40.29
C ILE A 780 -16.17 -28.76 41.39
N HIS A 781 -17.35 -29.37 41.23
CA HIS A 781 -17.83 -30.44 42.09
C HIS A 781 -18.39 -31.60 41.25
N GLY A 782 -17.73 -32.76 41.30
CA GLY A 782 -18.16 -33.98 40.60
C GLY A 782 -19.51 -34.46 41.12
N GLY A 783 -19.55 -34.85 42.39
CA GLY A 783 -20.78 -35.19 43.07
C GLY A 783 -20.77 -36.64 43.54
N GLY A 784 -21.36 -37.55 42.79
CA GLY A 784 -21.35 -38.96 43.15
C GLY A 784 -21.25 -39.88 41.94
N ALA A 785 -20.61 -41.04 42.16
CA ALA A 785 -19.99 -41.90 41.16
C ALA A 785 -18.59 -41.39 40.77
N ASN A 786 -17.96 -42.07 39.81
CA ASN A 786 -16.54 -41.90 39.50
C ASN A 786 -16.36 -40.86 38.39
N ASP A 787 -15.85 -39.69 38.76
CA ASP A 787 -15.82 -38.50 37.91
C ASP A 787 -14.42 -38.19 37.37
N ILE A 788 -14.35 -37.42 36.27
CA ILE A 788 -13.12 -36.85 35.72
C ILE A 788 -13.23 -35.32 35.78
N LEU A 789 -12.44 -34.68 36.63
CA LEU A 789 -12.49 -33.25 36.92
C LEU A 789 -11.15 -32.60 36.55
N LEU A 790 -11.15 -31.70 35.57
CA LEU A 790 -9.96 -31.03 35.03
C LEU A 790 -10.12 -29.51 35.19
N ALA A 791 -9.48 -28.89 36.16
CA ALA A 791 -9.70 -27.47 36.46
C ALA A 791 -9.09 -26.55 35.39
N GLY A 792 -7.82 -26.72 35.04
CA GLY A 792 -7.18 -25.98 33.97
C GLY A 792 -6.24 -24.91 34.51
N ALA A 793 -6.35 -23.67 34.03
CA ALA A 793 -5.43 -22.60 34.39
C ALA A 793 -6.10 -21.58 35.30
N GLY A 794 -5.62 -21.39 36.52
CA GLY A 794 -6.17 -20.48 37.52
C GLY A 794 -5.87 -21.00 38.93
N ASP A 795 -6.30 -20.28 39.96
CA ASP A 795 -6.28 -20.83 41.32
C ASP A 795 -7.64 -21.49 41.59
N ASP A 796 -7.73 -22.80 41.39
CA ASP A 796 -8.97 -23.56 41.30
C ASP A 796 -9.36 -24.28 42.60
N MET A 797 -10.64 -24.61 42.73
CA MET A 797 -11.16 -25.46 43.81
C MET A 797 -11.94 -26.64 43.25
N VAL A 798 -11.38 -27.83 43.35
CA VAL A 798 -11.93 -29.09 42.83
C VAL A 798 -12.34 -30.02 43.96
N LEU A 799 -13.58 -30.52 43.90
CA LEU A 799 -14.13 -31.47 44.85
C LEU A 799 -14.66 -32.70 44.08
N GLY A 800 -14.05 -33.87 44.30
CA GLY A 800 -14.46 -35.15 43.71
C GLY A 800 -15.86 -35.53 44.17
N GLY A 801 -15.95 -36.00 45.41
CA GLY A 801 -17.24 -36.30 46.03
C GLY A 801 -17.27 -37.72 46.55
N ALA A 802 -18.03 -38.61 45.93
CA ALA A 802 -18.10 -40.00 46.34
C ALA A 802 -17.95 -40.90 45.12
N GLY A 803 -16.91 -41.71 45.08
CA GLY A 803 -16.55 -42.50 43.92
C GLY A 803 -15.04 -42.47 43.74
N ASP A 804 -14.52 -43.31 42.85
CA ASP A 804 -13.08 -43.27 42.54
C ASP A 804 -12.85 -42.17 41.48
N ASP A 805 -12.49 -40.96 41.93
CA ASP A 805 -12.46 -39.76 41.09
C ASP A 805 -11.06 -39.45 40.54
N ILE A 806 -10.99 -38.80 39.37
CA ILE A 806 -9.74 -38.27 38.79
C ILE A 806 -9.82 -36.74 38.79
N LEU A 807 -8.97 -36.09 39.58
CA LEU A 807 -8.89 -34.64 39.72
C LEU A 807 -7.55 -34.13 39.19
N SER A 808 -7.59 -33.05 38.42
CA SER A 808 -6.41 -32.30 37.97
C SER A 808 -6.62 -30.81 38.21
N GLY A 809 -5.67 -30.15 38.87
CA GLY A 809 -5.62 -28.69 39.07
C GLY A 809 -5.24 -28.03 37.75
N GLY A 810 -3.97 -28.10 37.37
CA GLY A 810 -3.47 -27.69 36.07
C GLY A 810 -2.37 -26.65 36.20
N SER A 811 -2.66 -25.36 36.11
CA SER A 811 -1.65 -24.32 36.36
C SER A 811 -2.21 -23.22 37.25
N GLY A 812 -1.52 -22.84 38.31
CA GLY A 812 -1.99 -21.93 39.35
C GLY A 812 -2.04 -22.65 40.69
N ASN A 813 -2.44 -21.96 41.76
CA ASN A 813 -2.37 -22.53 43.10
C ASN A 813 -3.72 -23.17 43.46
N ASP A 814 -3.83 -24.47 43.27
CA ASP A 814 -5.09 -25.20 43.27
C ASP A 814 -5.41 -25.86 44.62
N THR A 815 -6.69 -26.16 44.83
CA THR A 815 -7.19 -26.93 45.99
C THR A 815 -7.99 -28.14 45.51
N LEU A 816 -7.42 -29.33 45.64
CA LEU A 816 -8.00 -30.61 45.21
C LEU A 816 -8.43 -31.46 46.40
N LEU A 817 -9.70 -31.89 46.42
CA LEU A 817 -10.28 -32.68 47.51
C LEU A 817 -11.01 -33.90 46.95
N GLY A 818 -10.44 -35.11 47.08
CA GLY A 818 -11.05 -36.36 46.59
C GLY A 818 -12.30 -36.76 47.39
N ARG A 819 -12.11 -36.87 48.72
CA ARG A 819 -13.08 -37.18 49.80
C ARG A 819 -13.23 -38.67 50.09
N TYR A 820 -14.01 -39.42 49.32
CA TYR A 820 -14.41 -40.78 49.66
C TYR A 820 -14.12 -41.71 48.50
N ASP A 821 -13.66 -42.91 48.84
CA ASP A 821 -13.24 -43.94 47.88
C ASP A 821 -11.89 -43.58 47.24
N ASN A 822 -11.41 -44.33 46.24
CA ASN A 822 -10.01 -44.30 45.85
C ASN A 822 -9.75 -43.25 44.76
N ASP A 823 -9.16 -42.12 45.12
CA ASP A 823 -9.05 -40.96 44.26
C ASP A 823 -7.66 -40.81 43.62
N THR A 824 -7.60 -40.16 42.45
CA THR A 824 -6.35 -39.73 41.80
C THR A 824 -6.35 -38.21 41.67
N LEU A 825 -5.45 -37.52 42.36
CA LEU A 825 -5.31 -36.07 42.38
C LEU A 825 -3.97 -35.67 41.75
N ARG A 826 -3.99 -34.67 40.86
CA ARG A 826 -2.78 -34.06 40.28
C ARG A 826 -2.85 -32.55 40.40
N GLY A 827 -1.92 -31.93 41.13
CA GLY A 827 -1.82 -30.48 41.29
C GLY A 827 -1.54 -29.82 39.96
N GLY A 828 -0.32 -29.96 39.43
CA GLY A 828 0.08 -29.38 38.15
C GLY A 828 1.22 -28.40 38.32
N GLU A 829 1.15 -27.21 37.73
CA GLU A 829 2.08 -26.12 38.00
C GLU A 829 1.49 -25.18 39.07
N GLY A 830 2.26 -24.73 40.06
CA GLY A 830 1.79 -23.81 41.12
C GLY A 830 1.98 -24.41 42.50
N ASP A 831 1.68 -23.62 43.55
CA ASP A 831 1.77 -24.13 44.92
C ASP A 831 0.40 -24.72 45.32
N ASP A 832 0.26 -26.04 45.20
CA ASP A 832 -1.01 -26.75 45.28
C ASP A 832 -1.32 -27.33 46.66
N PHE A 833 -2.62 -27.49 46.95
CA PHE A 833 -3.13 -28.21 48.11
C PHE A 833 -3.94 -29.43 47.67
N GLY A 834 -3.45 -30.63 48.03
CA GLY A 834 -4.14 -31.90 47.77
C GLY A 834 -4.61 -32.58 49.06
N HIS A 835 -5.86 -33.06 49.08
CA HIS A 835 -6.34 -33.96 50.13
C HIS A 835 -7.12 -35.16 49.56
N GLY A 836 -6.55 -36.36 49.67
CA GLY A 836 -7.13 -37.63 49.19
C GLY A 836 -8.45 -37.92 49.88
N GLY A 837 -8.43 -38.25 51.18
CA GLY A 837 -9.63 -38.47 51.96
C GLY A 837 -9.64 -39.82 52.66
N THR A 838 -10.59 -40.67 52.27
CA THR A 838 -10.65 -42.07 52.70
C THR A 838 -10.65 -42.95 51.47
N GLY A 839 -9.78 -43.94 51.41
CA GLY A 839 -9.54 -44.69 50.18
C GLY A 839 -8.04 -44.81 49.97
N ASP A 840 -7.64 -45.73 49.12
CA ASP A 840 -6.24 -45.86 48.70
C ASP A 840 -6.01 -44.85 47.56
N ASP A 841 -5.42 -43.70 47.89
CA ASP A 841 -5.36 -42.51 47.04
C ASP A 841 -4.01 -42.35 46.33
N LEU A 842 -4.01 -41.73 45.14
CA LEU A 842 -2.83 -41.33 44.39
C LEU A 842 -2.79 -39.81 44.27
N LEU A 843 -1.81 -39.15 44.90
CA LEU A 843 -1.62 -37.70 44.86
C LEU A 843 -0.28 -37.36 44.20
N ASP A 844 -0.29 -36.39 43.30
CA ASP A 844 0.88 -35.86 42.60
C ASP A 844 0.81 -34.32 42.67
N GLY A 845 1.83 -33.67 43.23
CA GLY A 845 1.92 -32.22 43.38
C GLY A 845 2.21 -31.56 42.04
N GLY A 846 3.39 -31.82 41.48
CA GLY A 846 3.79 -31.36 40.16
C GLY A 846 4.97 -30.40 40.22
N LEU A 847 4.80 -29.17 39.77
CA LEU A 847 5.83 -28.11 39.85
C LEU A 847 5.35 -27.05 40.82
N GLY A 848 6.16 -26.64 41.79
CA GLY A 848 5.82 -25.60 42.78
C GLY A 848 5.89 -26.14 44.20
N ASP A 849 5.68 -25.29 45.20
CA ASP A 849 5.83 -25.69 46.61
C ASP A 849 4.52 -26.31 47.12
N ASP A 850 4.37 -27.62 47.01
CA ASP A 850 3.09 -28.31 47.19
C ASP A 850 2.82 -28.78 48.62
N THR A 851 1.54 -28.94 48.96
CA THR A 851 1.10 -29.47 50.26
C THR A 851 0.09 -30.61 50.07
N LEU A 852 0.53 -31.84 50.30
CA LEU A 852 -0.26 -33.05 50.05
C LEU A 852 -0.59 -33.82 51.34
N TYR A 853 -1.87 -34.17 51.50
CA TYR A 853 -2.38 -35.00 52.59
C TYR A 853 -3.18 -36.16 52.00
N SER A 854 -2.70 -37.39 52.08
CA SER A 854 -3.48 -38.49 51.52
C SER A 854 -4.67 -38.88 52.41
N GLY A 855 -4.47 -39.10 53.70
CA GLY A 855 -5.55 -39.25 54.68
C GLY A 855 -5.65 -40.64 55.29
N TYR A 856 -6.63 -41.45 54.87
CA TYR A 856 -6.80 -42.83 55.34
C TYR A 856 -6.83 -43.81 54.17
N GLY A 857 -5.79 -44.62 54.03
CA GLY A 857 -5.71 -45.71 53.05
C GLY A 857 -4.26 -46.08 52.83
N HIS A 858 -3.98 -46.96 51.87
CA HIS A 858 -2.62 -47.17 51.38
C HIS A 858 -2.36 -46.21 50.23
N ASP A 859 -1.59 -45.17 50.51
CA ASP A 859 -1.54 -44.01 49.64
C ASP A 859 -0.20 -43.87 48.92
N VAL A 860 -0.24 -43.22 47.75
CA VAL A 860 0.95 -42.88 46.97
C VAL A 860 0.97 -41.38 46.76
N LEU A 861 2.02 -40.71 47.23
CA LEU A 861 2.22 -39.27 47.12
C LEU A 861 3.53 -38.99 46.38
N SER A 862 3.47 -38.02 45.46
CA SER A 862 4.63 -37.46 44.76
C SER A 862 4.56 -35.93 44.91
N GLY A 863 5.64 -35.30 45.38
CA GLY A 863 5.76 -33.83 45.45
C GLY A 863 6.03 -33.27 44.07
N GLY A 864 7.13 -33.67 43.46
CA GLY A 864 7.54 -33.22 42.13
C GLY A 864 8.70 -32.24 42.21
N ASP A 865 8.72 -31.19 41.38
CA ASP A 865 9.76 -30.16 41.47
C ASP A 865 9.27 -29.03 42.40
N GLY A 866 9.95 -28.73 43.50
CA GLY A 866 9.57 -27.66 44.43
C GLY A 866 10.01 -27.91 45.85
N HIS A 867 9.58 -27.07 46.79
CA HIS A 867 9.76 -27.32 48.23
C HIS A 867 8.48 -27.91 48.82
N ASP A 868 8.36 -29.22 48.79
CA ASP A 868 7.09 -29.91 49.01
C ASP A 868 6.89 -30.38 50.45
N PHE A 869 5.62 -30.48 50.84
CA PHE A 869 5.19 -30.96 52.15
C PHE A 869 4.20 -32.12 52.01
N LEU A 870 4.67 -33.34 52.26
CA LEU A 870 3.90 -34.58 52.09
C LEU A 870 3.60 -35.26 53.43
N ILE A 871 2.35 -35.69 53.60
CA ILE A 871 1.89 -36.51 54.73
C ILE A 871 1.08 -37.71 54.21
N GLY A 872 1.66 -38.92 54.35
CA GLY A 872 1.00 -40.22 54.01
C GLY A 872 -0.11 -40.61 54.99
N GLY A 873 0.03 -40.18 56.24
CA GLY A 873 -1.08 -40.24 57.19
C GLY A 873 -0.95 -41.38 58.19
N GLY A 874 -2.04 -41.58 58.92
CA GLY A 874 -2.01 -42.12 60.29
C GLY A 874 -2.70 -41.24 61.33
N GLY A 875 -3.90 -40.73 61.01
CA GLY A 875 -4.93 -40.37 61.99
C GLY A 875 -4.73 -39.09 62.82
N ALA A 876 -4.82 -37.92 62.20
CA ALA A 876 -5.19 -36.69 62.91
C ALA A 876 -6.71 -36.44 62.81
N SER A 877 -7.46 -37.04 63.73
CA SER A 877 -8.90 -36.76 63.91
C SER A 877 -9.20 -35.26 64.07
N THR A 878 -9.76 -34.63 63.04
CA THR A 878 -10.65 -33.46 63.23
C THR A 878 -12.09 -33.92 63.04
N GLY A 879 -12.68 -34.42 64.13
CA GLY A 879 -14.02 -34.97 64.10
C GLY A 879 -15.12 -33.94 63.80
N SER A 880 -16.04 -34.31 62.90
CA SER A 880 -17.46 -34.02 63.03
C SER A 880 -18.31 -35.02 62.23
N GLY A 881 -18.59 -36.17 62.82
CA GLY A 881 -19.65 -37.06 62.34
C GLY A 881 -21.04 -36.56 62.72
N LYS A 882 -21.98 -36.58 61.76
CA LYS A 882 -23.21 -37.41 61.76
C LYS A 882 -24.13 -37.02 60.61
N GLY A 883 -24.33 -37.93 59.67
CA GLY A 883 -25.33 -37.80 58.61
C GLY A 883 -26.78 -37.87 59.10
N SER A 884 -27.66 -37.19 58.37
CA SER A 884 -28.96 -37.69 57.89
C SER A 884 -29.64 -36.55 57.13
N GLY A 885 -29.95 -36.79 55.85
CA GLY A 885 -30.40 -35.77 54.90
C GLY A 885 -31.83 -35.25 55.08
N SER A 886 -32.10 -34.15 54.38
CA SER A 886 -33.26 -33.95 53.51
C SER A 886 -33.27 -32.49 53.01
N GLY A 887 -33.11 -32.31 51.70
CA GLY A 887 -33.80 -31.34 50.83
C GLY A 887 -33.96 -29.85 51.19
N LYS A 888 -33.53 -29.03 50.21
CA LYS A 888 -34.04 -27.71 49.77
C LYS A 888 -33.31 -26.42 50.24
N GLY A 889 -32.61 -25.78 49.29
CA GLY A 889 -32.93 -24.41 48.82
C GLY A 889 -32.22 -23.18 49.43
N SER A 890 -31.36 -22.57 48.59
CA SER A 890 -31.00 -21.14 48.39
C SER A 890 -30.25 -20.26 49.42
N GLY A 891 -29.20 -19.56 48.92
CA GLY A 891 -29.14 -18.08 48.93
C GLY A 891 -28.24 -17.29 49.92
N SER A 892 -27.14 -16.73 49.37
CA SER A 892 -26.55 -15.38 49.59
C SER A 892 -25.64 -15.00 50.80
N GLY A 893 -24.49 -14.36 50.49
CA GLY A 893 -24.22 -12.96 50.91
C GLY A 893 -23.22 -12.61 52.05
N LYS A 894 -21.91 -12.57 51.72
CA LYS A 894 -20.75 -11.71 52.13
C LYS A 894 -20.65 -10.95 53.50
N GLY A 895 -19.58 -11.26 54.25
CA GLY A 895 -18.44 -10.35 54.59
C GLY A 895 -18.45 -9.41 55.83
N SER A 896 -17.50 -9.58 56.78
CA SER A 896 -16.77 -8.48 57.48
C SER A 896 -15.59 -9.01 58.32
N GLY A 897 -14.50 -8.23 58.40
CA GLY A 897 -13.23 -8.64 59.01
C GLY A 897 -12.87 -8.02 60.38
N SER A 898 -11.62 -8.29 60.75
CA SER A 898 -10.75 -7.68 61.77
C SER A 898 -10.77 -8.23 63.22
N GLY A 899 -9.67 -8.90 63.55
CA GLY A 899 -8.77 -8.53 64.65
C GLY A 899 -9.13 -9.00 66.07
N LYS A 900 -8.36 -9.97 66.59
CA LYS A 900 -7.61 -9.91 67.87
C LYS A 900 -6.94 -11.24 68.15
N GLY A 901 -5.71 -11.16 68.65
CA GLY A 901 -4.82 -12.30 68.78
C GLY A 901 -5.15 -13.29 69.89
N SER A 902 -4.28 -14.30 69.90
CA SER A 902 -3.98 -15.23 70.99
C SER A 902 -5.14 -16.05 71.53
N GLY A 903 -4.92 -17.36 71.50
CA GLY A 903 -5.28 -18.20 72.62
C GLY A 903 -6.47 -19.10 72.34
N SER A 904 -6.15 -20.38 72.34
CA SER A 904 -6.87 -21.40 73.10
C SER A 904 -8.36 -21.54 72.80
N GLY A 905 -8.68 -22.68 72.20
CA GLY A 905 -9.54 -23.62 72.88
C GLY A 905 -11.03 -23.27 72.94
N LYS A 906 -11.78 -24.17 72.29
CA LYS A 906 -13.06 -24.68 72.78
C LYS A 906 -14.20 -23.66 72.86
N GLY A 907 -15.12 -23.88 71.93
CA GLY A 907 -16.37 -24.48 72.35
C GLY A 907 -17.54 -23.52 72.57
N SER A 908 -18.56 -23.78 71.76
CA SER A 908 -19.99 -23.69 72.05
C SER A 908 -20.68 -22.32 72.01
N GLY A 909 -21.70 -22.26 71.16
CA GLY A 909 -23.02 -21.83 71.61
C GLY A 909 -23.62 -20.62 70.91
N SER A 910 -24.45 -20.90 69.89
CA SER A 910 -25.81 -20.35 69.73
C SER A 910 -26.01 -18.82 69.64
N GLY A 911 -26.53 -18.38 68.48
CA GLY A 911 -27.83 -17.68 68.45
C GLY A 911 -27.88 -16.26 67.87
N LYS A 912 -28.41 -16.19 66.63
CA LYS A 912 -29.36 -15.20 66.07
C LYS A 912 -29.01 -13.70 66.02
N GLY A 913 -29.12 -13.14 64.81
CA GLY A 913 -30.04 -12.01 64.55
C GLY A 913 -29.47 -10.76 63.89
N HIS A 914 -29.78 -10.61 62.59
CA HIS A 914 -30.10 -9.38 61.83
C HIS A 914 -29.19 -8.13 61.87
N GLY A 915 -28.79 -7.68 60.67
CA GLY A 915 -29.09 -6.31 60.22
C GLY A 915 -27.93 -5.42 59.73
N SER A 916 -27.92 -5.17 58.40
CA SER A 916 -27.75 -3.86 57.74
C SER A 916 -26.38 -3.15 57.66
N SER A 917 -25.88 -3.04 56.42
CA SER A 917 -25.41 -1.82 55.71
C SER A 917 -24.43 -0.83 56.37
N ASN A 918 -23.25 -0.65 55.79
CA ASN A 918 -22.80 0.54 55.02
C ASN A 918 -21.27 0.50 54.80
N GLY A 919 -20.83 0.87 53.59
CA GLY A 919 -19.44 0.73 53.13
C GLY A 919 -18.43 1.78 53.62
N VAL A 920 -17.21 1.66 53.09
CA VAL A 920 -16.30 2.68 52.47
C VAL A 920 -14.87 2.10 52.46
N GLY A 921 -14.15 2.23 51.35
CA GLY A 921 -12.84 1.62 51.09
C GLY A 921 -11.57 2.39 51.52
N HIS A 922 -10.43 1.76 51.18
CA HIS A 922 -9.05 2.23 50.90
C HIS A 922 -7.95 1.40 51.62
N GLY A 923 -6.87 1.06 50.88
CA GLY A 923 -5.82 0.08 51.27
C GLY A 923 -4.50 0.63 51.84
N SER A 924 -3.49 -0.27 51.97
CA SER A 924 -2.01 -0.09 51.95
C SER A 924 -1.29 -1.24 52.73
N GLY A 925 -0.06 -1.63 52.35
CA GLY A 925 0.65 -2.86 52.79
C GLY A 925 1.90 -2.75 53.71
N HIS A 926 2.69 -3.86 53.72
CA HIS A 926 4.10 -4.14 54.16
C HIS A 926 4.47 -4.81 55.55
N ASN A 927 4.95 -6.08 55.48
CA ASN A 927 6.22 -6.76 55.94
C ASN A 927 6.56 -7.27 57.40
N THR A 928 7.13 -8.51 57.49
CA THR A 928 8.31 -9.08 58.26
C THR A 928 8.13 -10.41 59.05
N GLY A 929 9.06 -11.39 58.91
CA GLY A 929 9.00 -12.79 59.43
C GLY A 929 9.73 -13.16 60.75
N LYS A 930 9.74 -14.47 61.12
CA LYS A 930 10.66 -15.26 62.02
C LYS A 930 10.08 -16.65 62.45
N GLY A 931 10.90 -17.73 62.49
CA GLY A 931 10.50 -19.15 62.68
C GLY A 931 10.63 -19.83 64.07
N HIS A 932 10.72 -21.19 64.06
CA HIS A 932 11.27 -22.19 65.04
C HIS A 932 10.33 -23.34 65.57
N GLY A 933 10.69 -24.63 65.32
CA GLY A 933 11.28 -25.58 66.30
C GLY A 933 10.45 -26.64 67.11
N SER A 934 10.74 -27.93 66.82
CA SER A 934 10.82 -29.15 67.70
C SER A 934 9.57 -29.82 68.30
N HIS A 935 9.48 -31.18 68.27
CA HIS A 935 9.18 -32.08 69.42
C HIS A 935 9.30 -33.60 69.09
N GLN A 936 10.00 -34.35 69.97
CA GLN A 936 10.16 -35.82 69.99
C GLN A 936 9.26 -36.51 71.05
N GLY A 937 9.01 -37.83 70.94
CA GLY A 937 8.51 -38.64 72.08
C GLY A 937 8.15 -40.11 71.81
N SER A 938 8.90 -41.02 72.47
CA SER A 938 9.06 -42.49 72.32
C SER A 938 7.87 -43.46 72.51
N GLY A 939 7.86 -44.55 71.73
CA GLY A 939 8.09 -45.90 72.31
C GLY A 939 7.10 -47.04 72.01
N SER A 940 7.60 -48.01 71.21
CA SER A 940 7.56 -49.48 71.38
C SER A 940 6.22 -50.20 71.58
N GLY A 941 5.81 -50.98 70.56
CA GLY A 941 4.87 -52.08 70.77
C GLY A 941 4.31 -52.74 69.50
N LYS A 942 5.13 -53.52 68.77
CA LYS A 942 4.67 -54.50 67.76
C LYS A 942 3.54 -55.37 68.35
N GLY A 943 2.31 -55.25 67.85
CA GLY A 943 1.20 -56.06 68.35
C GLY A 943 -0.22 -55.67 67.92
N SER A 944 -0.62 -56.22 66.76
CA SER A 944 -2.00 -56.58 66.38
C SER A 944 -2.95 -55.47 65.93
N GLY A 945 -3.06 -55.36 64.60
CA GLY A 945 -4.35 -55.23 63.91
C GLY A 945 -5.00 -53.86 63.88
N SER A 946 -4.20 -52.79 63.96
CA SER A 946 -4.57 -51.57 63.24
C SER A 946 -4.37 -51.87 61.75
N ALA A 947 -5.25 -51.39 60.87
CA ALA A 947 -4.85 -51.29 59.47
C ALA A 947 -3.59 -50.43 59.48
N VAL A 948 -2.47 -51.07 59.14
CA VAL A 948 -1.17 -50.44 58.99
C VAL A 948 -1.21 -50.00 57.54
N PHE A 949 -1.14 -48.69 57.34
CA PHE A 949 -1.34 -48.06 56.05
C PHE A 949 0.05 -47.75 55.54
N ASP A 950 0.61 -48.73 54.83
CA ASP A 950 1.94 -48.62 54.26
C ASP A 950 1.86 -47.64 53.08
N ASP A 951 2.52 -46.49 53.20
CA ASP A 951 2.48 -45.40 52.24
C ASP A 951 3.78 -45.30 51.42
N TYR A 952 3.67 -44.75 50.21
CA TYR A 952 4.81 -44.42 49.35
C TYR A 952 4.85 -42.91 49.11
N LEU A 953 5.90 -42.23 49.59
CA LEU A 953 6.10 -40.80 49.44
C LEU A 953 7.40 -40.53 48.66
N ASP A 954 7.31 -39.71 47.62
CA ASP A 954 8.42 -39.25 46.79
C ASP A 954 8.43 -37.72 46.79
N GLY A 955 9.51 -37.09 47.24
CA GLY A 955 9.66 -35.63 47.30
C GLY A 955 9.87 -35.07 45.91
N GLY A 956 10.91 -35.55 45.22
CA GLY A 956 11.24 -35.16 43.86
C GLY A 956 12.45 -34.24 43.84
N ALA A 957 12.32 -33.00 43.37
CA ALA A 957 13.43 -32.07 43.24
C ALA A 957 13.15 -30.76 43.98
N GLY A 958 13.94 -30.48 45.01
CA GLY A 958 13.93 -29.28 45.84
C GLY A 958 14.08 -29.68 47.30
N ASP A 959 13.96 -28.74 48.24
CA ASP A 959 14.15 -29.05 49.67
C ASP A 959 12.80 -29.48 50.28
N ASP A 960 12.57 -30.78 50.40
CA ASP A 960 11.26 -31.35 50.72
C ASP A 960 11.09 -31.75 52.19
N SER A 961 9.84 -31.98 52.60
CA SER A 961 9.48 -32.42 53.95
C SER A 961 8.44 -33.54 53.93
N LEU A 962 8.90 -34.78 54.14
CA LEU A 962 8.09 -36.00 54.04
C LEU A 962 7.83 -36.62 55.41
N TRP A 963 6.57 -36.99 55.67
CA TRP A 963 6.14 -37.67 56.89
C TRP A 963 5.34 -38.93 56.55
N GLY A 964 5.92 -40.11 56.80
CA GLY A 964 5.27 -41.41 56.59
C GLY A 964 4.10 -41.59 57.55
N GLY A 965 4.39 -41.80 58.83
CA GLY A 965 3.38 -41.79 59.88
C GLY A 965 3.22 -43.14 60.58
N LEU A 966 2.15 -43.88 60.25
CA LEU A 966 1.87 -45.21 60.80
C LEU A 966 1.82 -46.24 59.66
N GLY A 967 2.90 -46.98 59.45
CA GLY A 967 3.02 -47.81 58.26
C GLY A 967 4.40 -48.44 58.19
N ASP A 968 4.57 -49.54 57.46
CA ASP A 968 5.91 -49.84 56.95
C ASP A 968 6.11 -48.95 55.69
N ASP A 969 6.58 -47.70 55.87
CA ASP A 969 6.52 -46.67 54.83
C ASP A 969 7.78 -46.61 53.95
N ILE A 970 7.63 -46.11 52.71
CA ILE A 970 8.74 -45.81 51.81
C ILE A 970 8.77 -44.31 51.53
N LEU A 971 9.85 -43.63 51.92
CA LEU A 971 10.07 -42.20 51.71
C LEU A 971 11.32 -41.98 50.86
N ILE A 972 11.21 -41.18 49.81
CA ILE A 972 12.29 -40.80 48.90
C ILE A 972 12.34 -39.28 48.84
N GLY A 973 13.47 -38.67 49.15
CA GLY A 973 13.67 -37.21 49.08
C GLY A 973 13.86 -36.77 47.63
N GLY A 974 14.96 -37.20 47.02
CA GLY A 974 15.31 -36.90 45.64
C GLY A 974 16.43 -35.87 45.56
N ASP A 975 16.28 -34.84 44.74
CA ASP A 975 17.32 -33.81 44.51
C ASP A 975 17.07 -32.57 45.39
N GLY A 976 17.78 -32.35 46.50
CA GLY A 976 17.70 -31.14 47.32
C GLY A 976 18.19 -31.38 48.75
N ASP A 977 18.02 -30.41 49.66
CA ASP A 977 18.32 -30.62 51.09
C ASP A 977 17.03 -31.09 51.82
N ASP A 978 16.76 -32.40 51.84
CA ASP A 978 15.46 -32.96 52.22
C ASP A 978 15.31 -33.30 53.71
N GLY A 979 14.07 -33.27 54.20
CA GLY A 979 13.68 -33.68 55.56
C GLY A 979 12.71 -34.86 55.57
N LEU A 980 13.23 -36.07 55.83
CA LEU A 980 12.43 -37.31 55.83
C LEU A 980 12.19 -37.83 57.26
N PHE A 981 10.92 -38.13 57.56
CA PHE A 981 10.49 -38.63 58.86
C PHE A 981 9.62 -39.88 58.70
N GLY A 982 10.21 -41.08 58.90
CA GLY A 982 9.54 -42.38 58.78
C GLY A 982 8.34 -42.49 59.73
N GLY A 983 8.60 -42.63 61.03
CA GLY A 983 7.51 -42.62 62.01
C GLY A 983 7.53 -43.81 62.94
N TYR A 984 6.53 -44.67 62.81
CA TYR A 984 6.39 -45.92 63.55
C TYR A 984 6.30 -47.07 62.56
N ASP A 985 6.82 -48.23 62.96
CA ASP A 985 6.93 -49.44 62.14
C ASP A 985 8.15 -49.35 61.18
N ASN A 986 8.38 -50.35 60.32
CA ASN A 986 9.71 -50.53 59.70
C ASN A 986 9.80 -49.75 58.38
N ASP A 987 10.47 -48.60 58.41
CA ASP A 987 10.46 -47.65 57.31
C ASP A 987 11.70 -47.78 56.41
N THR A 988 11.55 -47.39 55.14
CA THR A 988 12.66 -47.25 54.18
C THR A 988 12.74 -45.81 53.69
N LEU A 989 13.83 -45.12 54.05
CA LEU A 989 14.09 -43.72 53.72
C LEU A 989 15.30 -43.61 52.79
N SER A 990 15.19 -42.82 51.74
CA SER A 990 16.29 -42.47 50.83
C SER A 990 16.35 -40.95 50.67
N GLY A 991 17.50 -40.32 50.93
CA GLY A 991 17.76 -38.89 50.72
C GLY A 991 17.86 -38.61 49.23
N GLY A 992 19.05 -38.64 48.65
CA GLY A 992 19.25 -38.54 47.21
C GLY A 992 20.44 -37.65 46.87
N LEU A 993 20.25 -36.57 46.11
CA LEU A 993 21.30 -35.59 45.84
C LEU A 993 21.10 -34.37 46.73
N GLY A 994 22.03 -34.04 47.64
CA GLY A 994 21.96 -32.81 48.45
C GLY A 994 22.30 -33.09 49.91
N ASN A 995 22.00 -32.21 50.87
CA ASN A 995 22.34 -32.44 52.28
C ASN A 995 21.08 -32.78 53.07
N ASP A 996 20.81 -34.08 53.18
CA ASP A 996 19.53 -34.57 53.66
C ASP A 996 19.52 -34.83 55.16
N THR A 997 18.32 -34.78 55.76
CA THR A 997 18.07 -35.13 57.16
C THR A 997 17.04 -36.25 57.24
N LEU A 998 17.49 -37.47 57.55
CA LEU A 998 16.64 -38.67 57.60
C LEU A 998 16.44 -39.14 59.05
N LEU A 999 15.19 -39.34 59.47
CA LEU A 999 14.83 -39.84 60.79
C LEU A 999 13.87 -41.05 60.69
N GLY A 1000 14.38 -42.26 60.96
CA GLY A 1000 13.55 -43.48 61.03
C GLY A 1000 12.62 -43.48 62.25
N LYS A 1001 13.19 -43.16 63.42
CA LYS A 1001 12.56 -43.02 64.74
C LYS A 1001 12.29 -44.34 65.47
N TYR A 1002 11.33 -45.17 65.07
CA TYR A 1002 10.94 -46.38 65.82
C TYR A 1002 10.85 -47.60 64.90
N ASP A 1003 11.25 -48.74 65.45
CA ASP A 1003 11.28 -50.05 64.79
C ASP A 1003 12.43 -50.16 63.77
N ASP A 1004 12.53 -51.26 63.03
CA ASP A 1004 13.78 -51.63 62.35
C ASP A 1004 13.86 -50.95 60.97
N ASP A 1005 14.61 -49.84 60.86
CA ASP A 1005 14.55 -48.96 59.70
C ASP A 1005 15.72 -49.12 58.71
N VAL A 1006 15.51 -48.72 57.45
CA VAL A 1006 16.55 -48.64 56.41
C VAL A 1006 16.67 -47.19 55.93
N LEU A 1007 17.82 -46.55 56.17
CA LEU A 1007 18.09 -45.15 55.79
C LEU A 1007 19.29 -45.09 54.83
N VAL A 1008 19.14 -44.41 53.71
CA VAL A 1008 20.20 -44.22 52.70
C VAL A 1008 20.32 -42.74 52.34
N GLY A 1009 21.47 -42.10 52.58
CA GLY A 1009 21.71 -40.68 52.26
C GLY A 1009 21.91 -40.45 50.77
N ASN A 1010 22.78 -41.24 50.14
CA ASN A 1010 23.28 -41.10 48.76
C ASN A 1010 24.32 -39.97 48.61
N ASP A 1011 24.22 -39.09 47.61
CA ASP A 1011 25.28 -38.10 47.33
C ASP A 1011 24.99 -36.81 48.11
N GLY A 1012 25.82 -36.44 49.07
CA GLY A 1012 25.42 -35.42 50.03
C GLY A 1012 26.34 -35.20 51.21
N SER A 1013 26.01 -34.25 52.09
CA SER A 1013 26.55 -34.23 53.46
C SER A 1013 25.40 -34.45 54.43
N ASP A 1014 25.01 -35.71 54.58
CA ASP A 1014 23.70 -36.09 55.11
C ASP A 1014 23.72 -36.33 56.62
N GLU A 1015 22.61 -36.06 57.30
CA GLU A 1015 22.36 -36.40 58.70
C GLU A 1015 21.33 -37.54 58.83
N LEU A 1016 21.80 -38.76 59.09
CA LEU A 1016 20.96 -39.95 59.26
C LEU A 1016 20.84 -40.35 60.74
N PHE A 1017 19.59 -40.49 61.21
CA PHE A 1017 19.27 -40.91 62.57
C PHE A 1017 18.35 -42.16 62.54
N GLY A 1018 18.89 -43.34 62.85
CA GLY A 1018 18.13 -44.60 62.90
C GLY A 1018 17.02 -44.54 63.96
N GLY A 1019 17.44 -44.47 65.23
CA GLY A 1019 16.51 -44.16 66.31
C GLY A 1019 16.36 -45.31 67.30
N GLN A 1020 15.25 -46.05 67.24
CA GLN A 1020 15.00 -47.23 68.07
C GLN A 1020 14.70 -48.44 67.19
N GLY A 1021 15.65 -49.33 66.98
CA GLY A 1021 15.47 -50.44 66.06
C GLY A 1021 16.80 -51.10 65.79
N ASN A 1022 16.82 -52.19 65.02
CA ASN A 1022 18.07 -52.65 64.43
C ASN A 1022 18.15 -52.04 63.03
N ASP A 1023 18.79 -50.89 62.94
CA ASP A 1023 18.67 -50.02 61.78
C ASP A 1023 19.83 -50.25 60.80
N ALA A 1024 19.57 -50.06 59.51
CA ALA A 1024 20.59 -50.09 58.46
C ALA A 1024 20.76 -48.69 57.85
N LEU A 1025 21.90 -48.04 58.11
CA LEU A 1025 22.20 -46.69 57.66
C LEU A 1025 23.36 -46.73 56.65
N ALA A 1026 23.17 -46.11 55.49
CA ALA A 1026 24.22 -45.88 54.50
C ALA A 1026 24.30 -44.39 54.16
N GLY A 1027 25.47 -43.76 54.36
CA GLY A 1027 25.73 -42.35 54.05
C GLY A 1027 25.76 -42.15 52.55
N GLY A 1028 26.89 -42.47 51.92
CA GLY A 1028 26.98 -42.49 50.46
C GLY A 1028 28.19 -41.70 50.01
N ALA A 1029 28.04 -40.62 49.25
CA ALA A 1029 29.16 -39.80 48.80
C ALA A 1029 29.10 -38.38 49.37
N GLY A 1030 30.03 -38.04 50.26
CA GLY A 1030 30.26 -36.68 50.77
C GLY A 1030 30.56 -36.71 52.28
N ASP A 1031 30.26 -35.65 53.03
CA ASP A 1031 30.69 -35.56 54.44
C ASP A 1031 29.50 -35.84 55.39
N ASP A 1032 29.22 -37.11 55.66
CA ASP A 1032 27.97 -37.56 56.32
C ASP A 1032 28.07 -37.73 57.84
N ILE A 1033 26.94 -37.63 58.54
CA ILE A 1033 26.73 -37.90 59.97
C ILE A 1033 25.69 -39.02 60.12
N LEU A 1034 26.11 -40.21 60.56
CA LEU A 1034 25.24 -41.36 60.80
C LEU A 1034 25.18 -41.70 62.30
N LEU A 1035 23.99 -41.68 62.88
CA LEU A 1035 23.74 -42.07 64.28
C LEU A 1035 22.72 -43.22 64.34
N GLY A 1036 23.17 -44.45 64.67
CA GLY A 1036 22.29 -45.61 64.86
C GLY A 1036 21.37 -45.45 66.08
N ASN A 1037 21.90 -44.84 67.14
CA ASN A 1037 21.24 -44.60 68.42
C ASN A 1037 20.97 -45.86 69.25
N LYS A 1038 19.83 -46.55 69.10
CA LYS A 1038 19.46 -47.68 69.96
C LYS A 1038 19.04 -48.90 69.15
N GLY A 1039 19.81 -49.97 69.33
CA GLY A 1039 19.58 -51.33 68.85
C GLY A 1039 20.83 -51.80 68.13
N ASN A 1040 20.77 -52.92 67.42
CA ASN A 1040 21.97 -53.47 66.78
C ASN A 1040 22.05 -52.96 65.35
N ASP A 1041 22.81 -51.88 65.16
CA ASP A 1041 22.72 -51.09 63.94
C ASP A 1041 23.86 -51.43 62.97
N THR A 1042 23.63 -51.27 61.68
CA THR A 1042 24.65 -51.39 60.63
C THR A 1042 24.84 -50.04 59.96
N LEU A 1043 26.05 -49.46 60.07
CA LEU A 1043 26.36 -48.12 59.56
C LEU A 1043 27.50 -48.22 58.52
N ASP A 1044 27.23 -47.76 57.30
CA ASP A 1044 28.22 -47.58 56.23
C ASP A 1044 28.31 -46.11 55.85
N GLY A 1045 29.48 -45.49 56.01
CA GLY A 1045 29.63 -44.07 55.72
C GLY A 1045 29.81 -43.77 54.23
N GLY A 1046 30.28 -44.73 53.43
CA GLY A 1046 30.62 -44.46 52.04
C GLY A 1046 31.84 -43.54 51.84
N ALA A 1047 31.88 -42.85 50.70
CA ALA A 1047 32.92 -41.91 50.27
C ALA A 1047 32.85 -40.57 51.02
N GLY A 1048 33.98 -39.85 51.16
CA GLY A 1048 34.10 -38.55 51.84
C GLY A 1048 34.46 -38.60 53.33
N SER A 1049 34.28 -37.49 54.06
CA SER A 1049 34.74 -37.33 55.46
C SER A 1049 33.63 -37.53 56.48
N ASN A 1050 33.40 -38.79 56.86
CA ASN A 1050 32.17 -39.20 57.55
C ASN A 1050 32.31 -39.29 59.08
N PHE A 1051 31.22 -39.06 59.82
CA PHE A 1051 31.06 -39.30 61.26
C PHE A 1051 30.01 -40.40 61.50
N LEU A 1052 30.43 -41.57 62.00
CA LEU A 1052 29.53 -42.69 62.30
C LEU A 1052 29.49 -42.95 63.80
N HIS A 1053 28.31 -43.12 64.39
CA HIS A 1053 28.16 -43.53 65.79
C HIS A 1053 27.05 -44.56 65.96
N GLY A 1054 27.41 -45.81 66.25
CA GLY A 1054 26.46 -46.92 66.44
C GLY A 1054 25.49 -46.63 67.60
N GLY A 1055 26.04 -46.27 68.76
CA GLY A 1055 25.26 -45.77 69.88
C GLY A 1055 25.12 -46.82 70.98
N SER A 1056 24.00 -47.54 71.05
CA SER A 1056 23.82 -48.59 72.05
C SER A 1056 23.16 -49.85 71.48
N GLY A 1057 23.85 -50.98 71.63
CA GLY A 1057 23.53 -52.25 71.01
C GLY A 1057 24.82 -52.84 70.43
N ASP A 1058 24.76 -54.03 69.85
CA ASP A 1058 25.93 -54.66 69.23
C ASP A 1058 25.97 -54.23 67.75
N ASP A 1059 26.79 -53.22 67.42
CA ASP A 1059 26.73 -52.51 66.14
C ASP A 1059 27.79 -52.98 65.13
N VAL A 1060 27.52 -52.81 63.83
CA VAL A 1060 28.46 -53.05 62.73
C VAL A 1060 28.74 -51.72 62.04
N LEU A 1061 29.99 -51.26 62.10
CA LEU A 1061 30.45 -50.07 61.41
C LEU A 1061 31.32 -50.51 60.23
N ILE A 1062 31.04 -50.03 59.03
CA ILE A 1062 31.73 -50.41 57.80
C ILE A 1062 32.67 -49.28 57.41
N TYR A 1063 33.94 -49.63 57.17
CA TYR A 1063 34.94 -48.72 56.62
C TYR A 1063 35.47 -49.28 55.31
N ALA A 1064 35.26 -48.50 54.25
CA ALA A 1064 35.76 -48.74 52.90
C ALA A 1064 36.50 -47.48 52.41
N ASP A 1065 37.54 -47.68 51.60
CA ASP A 1065 38.27 -46.59 50.94
C ASP A 1065 37.73 -46.46 49.51
N TYR A 1066 37.20 -45.29 49.17
CA TYR A 1066 36.64 -45.01 47.84
C TYR A 1066 37.61 -44.22 46.94
N GLY A 1067 38.83 -43.92 47.42
CA GLY A 1067 39.91 -43.32 46.63
C GLY A 1067 39.86 -41.80 46.48
N ASP A 1068 39.10 -41.12 47.34
CA ASP A 1068 38.85 -39.67 47.33
C ASP A 1068 39.65 -38.88 48.39
N GLY A 1069 40.16 -39.55 49.43
CA GLY A 1069 41.00 -38.96 50.49
C GLY A 1069 40.25 -38.29 51.64
N GLY A 1070 38.96 -38.60 51.84
CA GLY A 1070 38.15 -38.13 52.97
C GLY A 1070 38.52 -38.75 54.32
N ALA A 1071 38.26 -38.05 55.43
CA ALA A 1071 38.61 -38.50 56.79
C ALA A 1071 37.40 -39.05 57.56
N VAL A 1072 37.43 -40.32 57.95
CA VAL A 1072 36.29 -40.99 58.63
C VAL A 1072 36.50 -41.11 60.15
N GLN A 1073 35.54 -40.61 60.94
CA GLN A 1073 35.44 -40.75 62.39
C GLN A 1073 34.30 -41.71 62.74
N LEU A 1074 34.58 -42.92 63.23
CA LEU A 1074 33.53 -43.81 63.71
C LEU A 1074 33.53 -43.91 65.26
N TYR A 1075 32.45 -44.38 65.85
CA TYR A 1075 32.34 -44.59 67.29
C TYR A 1075 31.36 -45.74 67.49
N GLY A 1076 31.79 -46.88 68.01
CA GLY A 1076 30.85 -48.00 68.27
C GLY A 1076 29.82 -47.64 69.35
N GLY A 1077 30.27 -46.99 70.41
CA GLY A 1077 29.41 -46.62 71.53
C GLY A 1077 29.34 -47.71 72.59
N LYS A 1078 28.14 -48.18 72.94
CA LYS A 1078 27.88 -49.17 73.99
C LYS A 1078 27.41 -50.51 73.40
N GLY A 1079 28.33 -51.44 73.26
CA GLY A 1079 28.03 -52.85 73.02
C GLY A 1079 29.26 -53.63 72.63
N ASN A 1080 29.07 -54.75 71.92
CA ASN A 1080 30.13 -55.49 71.27
C ASN A 1080 30.14 -55.16 69.77
N ASP A 1081 30.84 -54.07 69.44
CA ASP A 1081 30.77 -53.50 68.11
C ASP A 1081 31.81 -54.13 67.17
N ILE A 1082 31.50 -54.20 65.89
CA ILE A 1082 32.34 -54.77 64.83
C ILE A 1082 32.72 -53.66 63.86
N LEU A 1083 34.02 -53.46 63.64
CA LEU A 1083 34.50 -52.71 62.47
C LEU A 1083 34.76 -53.69 61.33
N GLN A 1084 34.02 -53.55 60.24
CA GLN A 1084 34.25 -54.27 58.99
C GLN A 1084 35.11 -53.43 58.05
N LEU A 1085 36.13 -54.04 57.44
CA LEU A 1085 37.08 -53.36 56.56
C LEU A 1085 37.00 -53.92 55.14
N ASP A 1086 36.41 -53.16 54.22
CA ASP A 1086 36.16 -53.58 52.84
C ASP A 1086 37.17 -52.90 51.89
N LEU A 1087 38.44 -53.34 51.99
CA LEU A 1087 39.58 -52.74 51.29
C LEU A 1087 40.21 -53.66 50.24
N THR A 1088 40.62 -53.11 49.09
CA THR A 1088 41.40 -53.88 48.10
C THR A 1088 42.88 -53.95 48.47
N VAL A 1089 43.59 -54.96 47.96
CA VAL A 1089 45.04 -55.17 48.20
C VAL A 1089 45.88 -53.97 47.74
N GLY A 1090 45.41 -53.20 46.77
CA GLY A 1090 46.06 -51.96 46.32
C GLY A 1090 45.91 -50.81 47.31
N GLN A 1091 44.73 -50.67 47.92
CA GLN A 1091 44.42 -49.61 48.89
C GLN A 1091 45.09 -49.84 50.23
N LEU A 1092 45.18 -51.11 50.68
CA LEU A 1092 45.97 -51.49 51.86
C LEU A 1092 47.47 -51.14 51.73
N ALA A 1093 47.97 -50.96 50.51
CA ALA A 1093 49.36 -50.60 50.23
C ALA A 1093 49.59 -49.07 50.15
N ASP A 1094 48.52 -48.27 50.14
CA ASP A 1094 48.59 -46.80 50.11
C ASP A 1094 49.05 -46.28 51.48
N ALA A 1095 50.05 -45.39 51.47
CA ALA A 1095 50.65 -44.84 52.68
C ALA A 1095 49.69 -43.89 53.43
N ALA A 1096 48.71 -43.29 52.74
CA ALA A 1096 47.66 -42.50 53.36
C ALA A 1096 46.71 -43.39 54.16
N VAL A 1097 46.17 -44.46 53.54
CA VAL A 1097 45.28 -45.44 54.19
C VAL A 1097 45.96 -46.12 55.38
N GLN A 1098 47.24 -46.49 55.26
CA GLN A 1098 48.00 -47.06 56.37
C GLN A 1098 48.22 -46.07 57.52
N LYS A 1099 48.34 -44.77 57.21
CA LYS A 1099 48.45 -43.73 58.23
C LYS A 1099 47.12 -43.57 58.97
N ASP A 1100 46.00 -43.50 58.26
CA ASP A 1100 44.67 -43.36 58.86
C ASP A 1100 44.27 -44.62 59.66
N LEU A 1101 44.61 -45.81 59.18
CA LEU A 1101 44.48 -47.06 59.95
C LEU A 1101 45.43 -47.12 61.17
N SER A 1102 46.57 -46.41 61.16
CA SER A 1102 47.49 -46.34 62.30
C SER A 1102 47.09 -45.29 63.33
N ASP A 1103 46.45 -44.22 62.88
CA ASP A 1103 45.81 -43.20 63.72
C ASP A 1103 44.49 -43.76 64.33
N LEU A 1104 43.93 -44.85 63.76
CA LEU A 1104 42.82 -45.64 64.31
C LEU A 1104 43.12 -46.24 65.71
N ASP A 1105 44.40 -46.39 66.09
CA ASP A 1105 44.78 -46.83 67.44
C ASP A 1105 44.47 -45.75 68.50
N GLU A 1106 44.30 -44.48 68.10
CA GLU A 1106 43.96 -43.36 68.98
C GLU A 1106 42.43 -43.21 69.21
N TRP A 1107 41.63 -44.01 68.51
CA TRP A 1107 40.18 -43.88 68.39
C TRP A 1107 39.35 -44.67 69.43
N LEU A 1108 40.04 -45.38 70.33
CA LEU A 1108 39.45 -46.19 71.39
C LEU A 1108 38.96 -45.32 72.57
N HIS A 1109 38.07 -44.37 72.32
CA HIS A 1109 37.47 -43.52 73.36
C HIS A 1109 35.94 -43.66 73.45
N GLY A 1110 35.49 -44.93 73.54
CA GLY A 1110 34.23 -45.33 74.15
C GLY A 1110 34.39 -46.75 74.70
N GLY A 1111 34.41 -46.92 76.02
CA GLY A 1111 34.85 -48.17 76.64
C GLY A 1111 33.90 -49.35 76.49
N ALA A 1112 34.00 -50.12 75.41
CA ALA A 1112 33.61 -51.54 75.35
C ALA A 1112 34.34 -52.25 74.20
N LYS A 1113 34.49 -53.58 74.30
CA LYS A 1113 35.45 -54.38 73.54
C LYS A 1113 34.87 -54.85 72.21
N GLY A 1114 35.15 -54.13 71.13
CA GLY A 1114 35.01 -54.65 69.77
C GLY A 1114 36.20 -55.53 69.35
N THR A 1115 35.92 -56.63 68.69
CA THR A 1115 36.90 -57.56 68.09
C THR A 1115 36.92 -57.34 66.57
N PHE A 1116 38.08 -56.98 66.02
CA PHE A 1116 38.30 -56.81 64.57
C PHE A 1116 38.60 -58.19 63.93
N GLU A 1117 37.80 -58.63 62.95
CA GLU A 1117 38.17 -59.73 62.03
C GLU A 1117 38.47 -59.14 60.64
N PHE A 1118 39.73 -59.22 60.21
CA PHE A 1118 40.16 -58.80 58.87
C PHE A 1118 40.04 -59.97 57.87
N SER A 1119 39.44 -59.72 56.70
CA SER A 1119 39.50 -60.63 55.55
C SER A 1119 40.25 -60.02 54.35
N ALA A 1120 41.53 -59.66 54.50
CA ALA A 1120 42.48 -59.50 53.38
C ALA A 1120 43.95 -59.57 53.87
N PHE A 1121 44.86 -59.68 52.89
CA PHE A 1121 46.20 -60.26 52.91
C PHE A 1121 47.32 -59.54 53.70
N ASP A 1122 48.36 -60.32 54.05
CA ASP A 1122 49.68 -59.93 54.55
C ASP A 1122 50.27 -58.71 53.83
N LEU A 1123 50.42 -57.62 54.57
CA LEU A 1123 51.24 -56.47 54.21
C LEU A 1123 52.22 -56.15 55.34
N THR A 1124 53.45 -55.81 54.99
CA THR A 1124 54.35 -54.96 55.77
C THR A 1124 55.37 -54.40 54.78
N VAL A 1125 55.73 -53.12 54.86
CA VAL A 1125 56.80 -52.61 55.72
C VAL A 1125 56.82 -51.08 55.63
N ARG A 1126 57.08 -50.37 56.75
CA ARG A 1126 58.29 -49.53 56.94
C ARG A 1126 58.43 -49.00 58.38
N ASP A 1127 59.68 -48.98 58.85
CA ASP A 1127 60.12 -48.19 60.01
C ASP A 1127 61.13 -47.13 59.53
N ILE A 1128 61.28 -46.12 60.37
CA ILE A 1128 61.68 -44.72 60.12
C ILE A 1128 63.19 -44.49 59.85
N GLU A 1129 63.49 -43.28 59.33
CA GLU A 1129 64.80 -42.61 59.07
C GLU A 1129 65.49 -42.88 57.72
N GLY A 1130 65.29 -41.93 56.80
CA GLY A 1130 65.99 -41.85 55.52
C GLY A 1130 65.10 -42.23 54.35
N TYR A 1131 65.12 -41.36 53.34
CA TYR A 1131 64.42 -41.43 52.07
C TYR A 1131 62.95 -41.01 52.09
N GLN A 1132 62.66 -40.22 51.04
CA GLN A 1132 61.39 -40.20 50.32
C GLN A 1132 60.68 -41.56 50.42
N LEU A 1133 59.37 -41.59 50.55
CA LEU A 1133 58.44 -40.96 49.63
C LEU A 1133 57.09 -40.97 50.33
N ILE A 1134 56.30 -39.96 49.98
CA ILE A 1134 54.87 -39.80 50.26
C ILE A 1134 54.16 -41.13 50.05
#